data_AF-A0A2M9YDY6-F1
#
_entry.id   AF-A0A2M9YDY6-F1
#
_cell.length_a   1.000
_cell.length_b   1.000
_cell.length_c   1.000
_cell.angle_alpha   90.00
_cell.angle_beta   90.00
_cell.angle_gamma   90.00
#
_symmetry.space_group_name_H-M   'P 1'
#
loop_
_entity.id
_entity.type
_entity.pdbx_description
1 polymer ?
#
loop_
_entity_poly.entity_id
_entity_poly.type
_entity_poly.pdbx_seq_one_letter_code
_entity_poly.pdbx_strand_id
1 'polypeptide(L)'
;MRKITVCFLISTLSLFSCSPDGKSFDPVGALLAVISPNGGTGNPTDPGPPADAPQWVSASDAIFANKVEISWDPIPASEYRIFRKSEFESNYQQIGTSSDPFFSDTVSDTQKSFQYAVQAVTLDGNLSSMSLFDTGGIANNAGCLAKLNSFGGGTSQFLRFRSGFSGDTQSVASWGNLLLISSGGNVYLLNTSRDIIGIWTGISAEEMVTDASNRIFALSGKKVFELFSDCSQASIIDLPADSSPKDLAIDTTGNLYISEANFNTGTDRIFKYSSAGNLLKSWDLPGTFRQPNAIYIHPADGSLLVADNSSFDLFQYDISGDTPIQLAFKDIFVGQIIDMTMTGNQIIVAIKRNSSPDPGNYLVRFHSGMAGGSVLLPITPSLNSTIESISIDSRTGNVFAADSEKGFVVSCSAPIFTPCFRDIVGSSPLSIVRDANQNFYILHYKGMITKLNPNGAYLSSFFLPTYQGLAISGVDMEIEGDTLFVSGRTFNNTVLVKVGTNFTGQSIGLLPSGSFSVWTNIAIHDGKVFSDYVGIGDEDFFTYSNYFSINGNDEGNYSATPLRELTIYSTLALETDYDSSFYHMIEAQGEGDIYIGISKFNSKTLQWTTLAGSESGVQFQHLTTDKIGGLYTVEGSANNGFKVTKRNGNFGNLGEVAIPSNQITVNTIYVSDTGSSAFLATPWTLHKIMLP
;
A
#
# COMPACT_ATOMS: atom_id res chain seq x y z
N MET A 1 36.00 19.16 -55.34
CA MET A 1 37.09 18.21 -55.04
C MET A 1 37.18 18.13 -53.52
N ARG A 2 36.98 17.01 -52.81
CA ARG A 2 37.32 15.59 -53.04
C ARG A 2 36.11 14.66 -52.82
N LYS A 3 36.17 13.49 -53.47
CA LYS A 3 35.25 12.33 -53.45
C LYS A 3 35.39 11.52 -52.16
N ILE A 4 34.41 10.63 -51.89
CA ILE A 4 34.52 9.17 -51.57
C ILE A 4 33.07 8.67 -51.38
N THR A 5 32.45 7.96 -52.34
CA THR A 5 32.47 6.51 -52.65
C THR A 5 31.78 5.63 -51.59
N VAL A 6 30.64 5.07 -52.00
CA VAL A 6 29.80 4.05 -51.35
C VAL A 6 30.46 2.67 -51.45
N CYS A 7 30.32 1.83 -50.43
CA CYS A 7 30.38 0.36 -50.57
C CYS A 7 29.41 -0.33 -49.60
N PHE A 8 28.42 -1.01 -50.19
CA PHE A 8 27.65 -2.10 -49.57
C PHE A 8 28.55 -3.33 -49.45
N LEU A 9 28.42 -4.13 -48.39
CA LEU A 9 28.76 -5.55 -48.47
C LEU A 9 27.89 -6.38 -47.50
N ILE A 10 27.17 -7.32 -48.11
CA ILE A 10 26.49 -8.47 -47.49
C ILE A 10 27.54 -9.55 -47.28
N SER A 11 27.58 -10.21 -46.12
CA SER A 11 27.98 -11.63 -46.03
C SER A 11 27.70 -12.26 -44.67
N THR A 12 27.00 -13.39 -44.73
CA THR A 12 26.79 -14.47 -43.76
C THR A 12 28.10 -15.22 -43.39
N LEU A 13 28.27 -15.72 -42.14
CA LEU A 13 28.47 -17.15 -41.75
C LEU A 13 29.07 -17.36 -40.33
N SER A 14 28.42 -18.28 -39.59
CA SER A 14 28.92 -19.38 -38.72
C SER A 14 29.98 -19.19 -37.60
N LEU A 15 29.51 -19.42 -36.36
CA LEU A 15 29.92 -20.37 -35.29
C LEU A 15 31.39 -20.80 -35.02
N PHE A 16 31.70 -20.75 -33.70
CA PHE A 16 32.67 -21.47 -32.83
C PHE A 16 34.18 -21.21 -32.91
N SER A 17 34.76 -20.60 -31.85
CA SER A 17 35.55 -21.28 -30.79
C SER A 17 36.27 -20.29 -29.85
N CYS A 18 36.50 -20.74 -28.61
CA CYS A 18 36.90 -20.00 -27.39
C CYS A 18 38.23 -19.22 -27.41
N SER A 19 38.29 -18.18 -26.57
CA SER A 19 39.42 -17.92 -25.64
C SER A 19 38.88 -17.28 -24.36
N PRO A 20 39.36 -17.68 -23.17
CA PRO A 20 39.06 -17.02 -21.91
C PRO A 20 39.88 -15.73 -21.79
N ASP A 21 39.39 -14.81 -20.96
CA ASP A 21 40.00 -13.53 -20.59
C ASP A 21 39.90 -12.40 -21.61
N GLY A 22 38.91 -11.53 -21.41
CA GLY A 22 38.82 -10.26 -22.11
C GLY A 22 37.44 -9.63 -21.98
N LYS A 23 37.34 -8.66 -21.06
CA LYS A 23 36.15 -7.87 -20.76
C LYS A 23 35.43 -7.39 -22.03
N SER A 24 34.19 -7.85 -22.18
CA SER A 24 33.21 -7.31 -23.13
C SER A 24 32.71 -5.96 -22.61
N PHE A 25 32.87 -4.91 -23.41
CA PHE A 25 32.11 -3.67 -23.26
C PHE A 25 30.67 -3.94 -23.71
N ASP A 26 29.75 -3.97 -22.76
CA ASP A 26 28.31 -4.03 -23.02
C ASP A 26 27.74 -2.60 -23.13
N PRO A 27 27.33 -2.14 -24.32
CA PRO A 27 26.69 -0.84 -24.49
C PRO A 27 25.24 -0.79 -23.97
N VAL A 28 24.67 -1.91 -23.48
CA VAL A 28 23.34 -1.98 -22.86
C VAL A 28 23.40 -1.74 -21.34
N GLY A 29 24.51 -2.07 -20.69
CA GLY A 29 24.72 -1.84 -19.25
C GLY A 29 24.94 -0.37 -18.85
N ALA A 30 25.33 0.49 -19.79
CA ALA A 30 25.66 1.90 -19.50
C ALA A 30 24.46 2.87 -19.57
N LEU A 31 23.29 2.42 -20.06
CA LEU A 31 22.09 3.28 -20.18
C LEU A 31 21.04 3.01 -19.08
N LEU A 32 21.18 1.93 -18.31
CA LEU A 32 20.30 1.59 -17.18
C LEU A 32 20.81 2.11 -15.82
N ALA A 33 21.95 2.80 -15.78
CA ALA A 33 22.56 3.29 -14.53
C ALA A 33 22.15 4.72 -14.14
N VAL A 34 21.17 5.35 -14.81
CA VAL A 34 20.84 6.77 -14.60
C VAL A 34 19.51 6.99 -13.86
N ILE A 35 18.78 5.93 -13.48
CA ILE A 35 17.56 6.06 -12.66
C ILE A 35 17.54 4.98 -11.58
N SER A 36 18.47 5.08 -10.65
CA SER A 36 18.35 4.43 -9.34
C SER A 36 19.10 5.30 -8.34
N PRO A 37 18.42 6.01 -7.42
CA PRO A 37 19.13 6.62 -6.31
C PRO A 37 19.61 5.47 -5.41
N ASN A 38 20.93 5.27 -5.44
CA ASN A 38 21.75 4.42 -4.56
C ASN A 38 21.96 2.95 -4.96
N GLY A 39 22.75 2.75 -6.01
CA GLY A 39 23.67 1.61 -6.10
C GLY A 39 25.02 1.94 -5.43
N GLY A 40 25.02 2.06 -4.10
CA GLY A 40 26.23 2.11 -3.30
C GLY A 40 26.45 0.77 -2.59
N THR A 41 27.61 0.13 -2.78
CA THR A 41 28.00 -1.12 -2.10
C THR A 41 28.38 -0.90 -0.63
N GLY A 42 27.73 0.02 0.06
CA GLY A 42 27.81 0.16 1.51
C GLY A 42 26.63 -0.55 2.13
N ASN A 43 26.88 -1.54 2.97
CA ASN A 43 25.84 -2.22 3.74
C ASN A 43 25.13 -1.15 4.62
N PRO A 44 23.84 -0.81 4.39
CA PRO A 44 23.14 0.12 5.27
C PRO A 44 22.64 -0.70 6.46
N THR A 45 23.51 -0.93 7.45
CA THR A 45 22.99 -1.19 8.79
C THR A 45 22.49 0.17 9.28
N ASP A 46 21.18 0.36 9.25
CA ASP A 46 20.57 1.54 9.84
C ASP A 46 20.95 1.58 11.34
N PRO A 47 21.72 2.58 11.80
CA PRO A 47 22.23 2.59 13.15
C PRO A 47 21.06 2.69 14.13
N GLY A 48 21.10 1.90 15.20
CA GLY A 48 20.18 2.06 16.31
C GLY A 48 20.25 3.48 16.91
N PRO A 49 19.24 3.87 17.69
CA PRO A 49 19.16 5.20 18.27
C PRO A 49 20.43 5.53 19.08
N PRO A 50 21.14 6.64 18.79
CA PRO A 50 22.35 6.99 19.53
C PRO A 50 22.03 7.25 21.00
N ALA A 51 22.69 6.53 21.91
CA ALA A 51 22.35 6.56 23.34
C ALA A 51 22.47 7.94 24.00
N ASP A 52 23.30 8.83 23.44
CA ASP A 52 23.54 10.19 23.93
C ASP A 52 22.67 11.25 23.25
N ALA A 53 21.87 10.88 22.23
CA ALA A 53 20.99 11.80 21.51
C ALA A 53 19.57 11.84 22.12
N PRO A 54 18.83 12.95 21.94
CA PRO A 54 17.39 12.99 22.18
C PRO A 54 16.69 11.85 21.44
N GLN A 55 15.79 11.16 22.14
CA GLN A 55 15.05 10.02 21.62
C GLN A 55 13.61 10.42 21.33
N TRP A 56 12.88 9.57 20.61
CA TRP A 56 11.46 9.76 20.37
C TRP A 56 11.13 11.12 19.75
N VAL A 57 11.96 11.56 18.80
CA VAL A 57 11.64 12.74 18.00
C VAL A 57 10.36 12.42 17.23
N SER A 58 9.34 13.24 17.40
CA SER A 58 8.06 13.13 16.69
C SER A 58 7.78 14.46 16.01
N ALA A 59 7.40 14.42 14.74
CA ALA A 59 6.98 15.57 13.95
C ALA A 59 5.54 15.37 13.48
N SER A 60 4.70 16.40 13.64
CA SER A 60 3.26 16.26 13.37
C SER A 60 2.95 16.00 11.89
N ASP A 61 2.11 15.00 11.60
CA ASP A 61 1.66 14.64 10.24
C ASP A 61 0.28 15.21 9.89
N ALA A 62 0.25 16.38 9.25
CA ALA A 62 -0.98 17.04 8.82
C ALA A 62 -2.06 17.15 9.92
N ILE A 63 -1.61 17.38 11.15
CA ILE A 63 -2.42 17.77 12.33
C ILE A 63 -2.58 19.31 12.38
N PHE A 64 -1.79 20.03 11.58
CA PHE A 64 -1.92 21.47 11.38
C PHE A 64 -1.83 21.82 9.90
N ALA A 65 -2.30 23.02 9.53
CA ALA A 65 -2.27 23.53 8.16
C ALA A 65 -1.18 24.60 7.92
N ASN A 66 -0.42 24.99 8.95
CA ASN A 66 0.52 26.12 8.89
C ASN A 66 1.79 25.94 9.75
N LYS A 67 1.95 24.80 10.40
CA LYS A 67 3.11 24.49 11.23
C LYS A 67 3.32 22.98 11.34
N VAL A 68 4.55 22.60 11.63
CA VAL A 68 4.87 21.27 12.14
C VAL A 68 5.26 21.43 13.60
N GLU A 69 4.64 20.65 14.48
CA GLU A 69 5.05 20.56 15.88
C GLU A 69 6.02 19.39 16.03
N ILE A 70 7.16 19.68 16.64
CA ILE A 70 8.23 18.71 16.89
C ILE A 70 8.39 18.56 18.40
N SER A 71 8.37 17.33 18.90
CA SER A 71 8.61 17.00 20.31
C SER A 71 9.58 15.82 20.44
N TRP A 72 10.19 15.66 21.61
CA TRP A 72 11.12 14.56 21.87
C TRP A 72 11.21 14.20 23.35
N ASP A 73 11.76 13.04 23.67
CA ASP A 73 12.09 12.67 25.04
C ASP A 73 13.34 13.46 25.50
N PRO A 74 13.26 14.21 26.61
CA PRO A 74 14.35 15.08 27.04
C PRO A 74 15.52 14.27 27.62
N ILE A 75 16.73 14.69 27.25
CA ILE A 75 17.99 14.33 27.94
C ILE A 75 18.57 15.57 28.63
N PRO A 76 19.44 15.42 29.66
CA PRO A 76 20.06 16.58 30.34
C PRO A 76 20.79 17.52 29.35
N ALA A 77 20.22 18.71 29.15
CA ALA A 77 20.69 19.67 28.17
C ALA A 77 20.54 21.10 28.70
N SER A 78 21.43 22.00 28.25
CA SER A 78 21.27 23.45 28.43
C SER A 78 20.39 24.05 27.33
N GLU A 79 20.39 23.44 26.14
CA GLU A 79 19.58 23.83 24.98
C GLU A 79 19.51 22.66 23.99
N TYR A 80 18.50 22.64 23.13
CA TYR A 80 18.39 21.74 21.97
C TYR A 80 18.51 22.54 20.67
N ARG A 81 19.21 21.96 19.68
CA ARG A 81 19.27 22.45 18.30
C ARG A 81 18.34 21.62 17.43
N ILE A 82 17.48 22.30 16.68
CA ILE A 82 16.48 21.65 15.83
C ILE A 82 16.91 21.80 14.38
N PHE A 83 16.92 20.68 13.68
CA PHE A 83 17.36 20.56 12.31
C PHE A 83 16.22 20.10 11.41
N ARG A 84 16.17 20.64 10.19
CA ARG A 84 15.23 20.26 9.15
C ARG A 84 15.94 20.04 7.83
N LYS A 85 15.45 19.11 7.04
CA LYS A 85 15.71 19.04 5.60
C LYS A 85 14.49 18.49 4.86
N SER A 86 14.33 18.84 3.60
CA SER A 86 13.43 18.13 2.71
C SER A 86 14.03 16.79 2.27
N GLU A 87 13.20 15.88 1.77
CA GLU A 87 13.63 14.54 1.34
C GLU A 87 14.76 14.55 0.31
N PHE A 88 14.78 15.54 -0.59
CA PHE A 88 15.77 15.63 -1.67
C PHE A 88 17.03 16.43 -1.28
N GLU A 89 17.07 16.99 -0.07
CA GLU A 89 18.25 17.70 0.41
C GLU A 89 19.24 16.74 1.07
N SER A 90 20.52 16.91 0.75
CA SER A 90 21.60 16.07 1.28
C SER A 90 22.01 16.44 2.71
N ASN A 91 21.77 17.69 3.14
CA ASN A 91 22.24 18.20 4.42
C ASN A 91 21.10 18.81 5.25
N TYR A 92 21.17 18.58 6.56
CA TYR A 92 20.31 19.24 7.53
C TYR A 92 20.68 20.71 7.71
N GLN A 93 19.66 21.57 7.83
CA GLN A 93 19.79 22.96 8.23
C GLN A 93 19.25 23.14 9.64
N GLN A 94 20.00 23.85 10.50
CA GLN A 94 19.47 24.23 11.81
C GLN A 94 18.42 25.33 11.61
N ILE A 95 17.19 25.08 12.06
CA ILE A 95 16.06 26.02 11.91
C ILE A 95 15.78 26.81 13.19
N GLY A 96 16.34 26.38 14.32
CA GLY A 96 16.18 27.07 15.59
C GLY A 96 16.83 26.33 16.75
N THR A 97 16.56 26.85 17.95
CA THR A 97 16.92 26.23 19.21
C THR A 97 15.74 26.27 20.18
N SER A 98 15.76 25.41 21.20
CA SER A 98 14.73 25.36 22.24
C SER A 98 15.31 24.94 23.59
N SER A 99 14.85 25.53 24.69
CA SER A 99 15.14 25.07 26.05
C SER A 99 14.19 23.96 26.51
N ASP A 100 13.04 23.82 25.84
CA ASP A 100 12.02 22.82 26.14
C ASP A 100 12.13 21.66 25.14
N PRO A 101 11.63 20.45 25.46
CA PRO A 101 11.63 19.31 24.56
C PRO A 101 10.54 19.42 23.46
N PHE A 102 10.40 20.61 22.90
CA PHE A 102 9.39 20.99 21.94
C PHE A 102 9.88 22.14 21.05
N PHE A 103 9.48 22.14 19.79
CA PHE A 103 9.70 23.22 18.84
C PHE A 103 8.54 23.29 17.85
N SER A 104 8.17 24.51 17.42
CA SER A 104 7.17 24.71 16.38
C SER A 104 7.82 25.34 15.16
N ASP A 105 7.85 24.59 14.06
CA ASP A 105 8.33 25.06 12.77
C ASP A 105 7.16 25.61 11.95
N THR A 106 7.23 26.87 11.53
CA THR A 106 6.20 27.47 10.67
C THR A 106 6.44 27.04 9.23
N VAL A 107 5.49 26.30 8.67
CA VAL A 107 5.57 25.70 7.33
C VAL A 107 4.33 26.10 6.55
N SER A 108 4.53 26.53 5.29
CA SER A 108 3.45 26.86 4.37
C SER A 108 3.47 26.02 3.09
N ASP A 109 4.51 25.23 2.86
CA ASP A 109 4.61 24.36 1.68
C ASP A 109 3.87 23.04 1.96
N THR A 110 2.69 22.88 1.35
CA THR A 110 1.87 21.67 1.46
C THR A 110 2.35 20.56 0.52
N GLN A 111 3.22 20.86 -0.44
CA GLN A 111 3.63 19.90 -1.46
C GLN A 111 4.71 18.95 -0.97
N LYS A 112 5.37 19.23 0.15
CA LYS A 112 6.49 18.43 0.67
C LYS A 112 6.33 18.15 2.15
N SER A 113 6.95 17.06 2.56
CA SER A 113 7.22 16.77 3.96
C SER A 113 8.70 16.98 4.25
N PHE A 114 9.02 17.14 5.53
CA PHE A 114 10.36 17.42 5.99
C PHE A 114 10.81 16.38 7.00
N GLN A 115 12.11 16.08 7.00
CA GLN A 115 12.75 15.32 8.05
C GLN A 115 13.23 16.28 9.14
N TYR A 116 12.95 15.94 10.40
CA TYR A 116 13.35 16.69 11.58
C TYR A 116 14.25 15.84 12.46
N ALA A 117 15.35 16.43 12.91
CA ALA A 117 16.26 15.81 13.86
C ALA A 117 16.67 16.82 14.94
N VAL A 118 17.06 16.32 16.11
CA VAL A 118 17.36 17.13 17.28
C VAL A 118 18.73 16.75 17.82
N GLN A 119 19.48 17.76 18.26
CA GLN A 119 20.75 17.58 18.94
C GLN A 119 20.71 18.33 20.27
N ALA A 120 21.18 17.72 21.35
CA ALA A 120 21.32 18.40 22.63
C ALA A 120 22.67 19.12 22.72
N VAL A 121 22.64 20.31 23.31
CA VAL A 121 23.80 20.95 23.92
C VAL A 121 23.77 20.55 25.39
N THR A 122 24.74 19.77 25.85
CA THR A 122 24.80 19.30 27.24
C THR A 122 24.98 20.46 28.21
N LEU A 123 24.81 20.19 29.51
CA LEU A 123 25.03 21.20 30.56
C LEU A 123 26.47 21.74 30.59
N ASP A 124 27.43 20.96 30.10
CA ASP A 124 28.84 21.34 29.98
C ASP A 124 29.18 22.02 28.64
N GLY A 125 28.20 22.23 27.76
CA GLY A 125 28.36 22.89 26.46
C GLY A 125 28.83 21.98 25.31
N ASN A 126 28.92 20.68 25.52
CA ASN A 126 29.25 19.72 24.45
C ASN A 126 28.01 19.37 23.61
N LEU A 127 28.20 18.89 22.39
CA LEU A 127 27.10 18.43 21.53
C LEU A 127 26.93 16.92 21.67
N SER A 128 25.68 16.47 21.77
CA SER A 128 25.34 15.06 21.59
C SER A 128 25.49 14.63 20.13
N SER A 129 25.39 13.32 19.87
CA SER A 129 24.99 12.82 18.55
C SER A 129 23.66 13.46 18.10
N MET A 130 23.45 13.56 16.79
CA MET A 130 22.16 13.92 16.22
C MET A 130 21.18 12.75 16.41
N SER A 131 19.93 13.04 16.76
CA SER A 131 18.89 12.02 16.86
C SER A 131 18.65 11.34 15.51
N LEU A 132 17.99 10.17 15.55
CA LEU A 132 17.27 9.71 14.38
C LEU A 132 16.18 10.72 14.03
N PHE A 133 15.82 10.78 12.76
CA PHE A 133 14.85 11.75 12.28
C PHE A 133 13.42 11.22 12.41
N ASP A 134 12.47 12.14 12.39
CA ASP A 134 11.08 11.84 12.04
C ASP A 134 10.64 12.68 10.84
N THR A 135 9.59 12.29 10.15
CA THR A 135 8.98 13.06 9.06
C THR A 135 7.76 13.81 9.56
N GLY A 136 7.57 15.05 9.10
CA GLY A 136 6.36 15.81 9.39
C GLY A 136 5.99 16.75 8.26
N GLY A 137 4.71 17.08 8.19
CA GLY A 137 4.13 17.90 7.14
C GLY A 137 2.82 18.54 7.57
N ILE A 138 2.26 19.37 6.70
CA ILE A 138 1.00 20.08 6.96
C ILE A 138 -0.14 19.53 6.12
N ALA A 139 -1.37 19.66 6.62
CA ALA A 139 -2.57 19.42 5.84
C ALA A 139 -2.64 20.43 4.69
N ASN A 140 -3.34 20.08 3.61
CA ASN A 140 -3.48 20.95 2.45
C ASN A 140 -4.09 22.32 2.80
N ASN A 141 -5.02 22.34 3.75
CA ASN A 141 -5.59 23.53 4.37
C ASN A 141 -6.43 23.13 5.60
N ALA A 142 -7.04 24.11 6.27
CA ALA A 142 -7.87 23.90 7.45
C ALA A 142 -9.12 23.03 7.21
N GLY A 143 -9.70 23.04 6.01
CA GLY A 143 -10.83 22.17 5.66
C GLY A 143 -10.41 20.70 5.56
N CYS A 144 -9.31 20.45 4.84
CA CYS A 144 -8.71 19.12 4.77
C CYS A 144 -8.22 18.62 6.13
N LEU A 145 -7.65 19.50 6.94
CA LEU A 145 -7.29 19.20 8.32
C LEU A 145 -8.50 18.69 9.13
N ALA A 146 -9.63 19.39 9.02
CA ALA A 146 -10.84 19.02 9.72
C ALA A 146 -11.37 17.65 9.27
N LYS A 147 -11.16 17.24 8.01
CA LYS A 147 -11.53 15.92 7.49
C LYS A 147 -10.56 14.80 7.90
N LEU A 148 -9.26 15.05 7.83
CA LEU A 148 -8.25 14.09 8.26
C LEU A 148 -8.37 13.75 9.74
N ASN A 149 -8.78 14.74 10.54
CA ASN A 149 -8.87 14.64 11.98
C ASN A 149 -10.32 14.72 12.49
N SER A 150 -11.33 14.59 11.62
CA SER A 150 -12.77 14.66 12.01
C SER A 150 -13.16 13.55 12.97
N PHE A 151 -12.34 12.50 13.03
CA PHE A 151 -12.51 11.35 13.90
C PHE A 151 -11.60 11.36 15.12
N GLY A 152 -11.01 12.51 15.45
CA GLY A 152 -10.39 12.77 16.74
C GLY A 152 -9.38 11.69 17.11
N GLY A 153 -8.26 11.68 16.39
CA GLY A 153 -7.10 10.88 16.76
C GLY A 153 -6.87 10.99 18.26
N GLY A 154 -7.10 9.88 18.96
CA GLY A 154 -6.91 9.81 20.40
C GLY A 154 -5.50 10.28 20.76
N THR A 155 -5.31 10.63 22.02
CA THR A 155 -4.07 11.16 22.63
C THR A 155 -2.82 10.25 22.50
N SER A 156 -2.85 9.24 21.64
CA SER A 156 -1.86 8.15 21.47
C SER A 156 -1.50 7.87 20.00
N GLN A 157 -1.78 8.80 19.06
CA GLN A 157 -1.26 8.69 17.69
C GLN A 157 0.25 8.94 17.66
N PHE A 158 0.98 8.07 16.96
CA PHE A 158 2.43 8.15 16.83
C PHE A 158 2.85 8.66 15.45
N LEU A 159 2.27 8.13 14.36
CA LEU A 159 2.58 8.56 12.98
C LEU A 159 1.45 8.26 12.01
N ARG A 160 1.40 8.97 10.87
CA ARG A 160 0.63 8.56 9.69
C ARG A 160 1.57 7.86 8.69
N PHE A 161 1.15 6.70 8.19
CA PHE A 161 1.97 5.97 7.22
C PHE A 161 2.09 6.77 5.92
N ARG A 162 3.33 6.93 5.44
CA ARG A 162 3.60 7.38 4.09
C ARG A 162 2.90 6.46 3.09
N SER A 163 2.17 7.02 2.13
CA SER A 163 1.33 6.26 1.17
C SER A 163 0.20 5.43 1.81
N GLY A 164 -0.06 5.53 3.12
CA GLY A 164 -0.94 4.62 3.84
C GLY A 164 -2.42 4.93 3.67
N PHE A 165 -3.06 4.31 2.67
CA PHE A 165 -4.51 4.25 2.55
C PHE A 165 -5.02 2.81 2.65
N SER A 166 -6.27 2.64 3.07
CA SER A 166 -6.93 1.33 3.18
C SER A 166 -7.72 0.98 1.93
N GLY A 167 -7.78 -0.32 1.63
CA GLY A 167 -8.68 -0.88 0.63
C GLY A 167 -8.05 -1.04 -0.75
N ASP A 168 -8.88 -1.42 -1.70
CA ASP A 168 -8.46 -1.60 -3.09
C ASP A 168 -8.40 -0.25 -3.80
N THR A 169 -7.36 -0.03 -4.59
CA THR A 169 -7.19 1.20 -5.38
C THR A 169 -8.11 1.14 -6.60
N GLN A 170 -8.94 2.17 -6.80
CA GLN A 170 -9.94 2.23 -7.86
C GLN A 170 -9.50 3.20 -8.96
N SER A 171 -9.14 4.42 -8.56
CA SER A 171 -8.69 5.44 -9.51
C SER A 171 -7.53 6.29 -9.03
N VAL A 172 -6.80 6.84 -9.99
CA VAL A 172 -5.65 7.71 -9.74
C VAL A 172 -5.72 8.91 -10.68
N ALA A 173 -5.44 10.11 -10.16
CA ALA A 173 -5.40 11.32 -10.98
C ALA A 173 -4.37 12.32 -10.46
N SER A 174 -3.82 13.13 -11.38
CA SER A 174 -2.97 14.26 -10.99
C SER A 174 -3.80 15.50 -10.68
N TRP A 175 -3.42 16.23 -9.64
CA TRP A 175 -3.97 17.54 -9.28
C TRP A 175 -2.85 18.54 -9.06
N GLY A 176 -2.53 19.33 -10.09
CA GLY A 176 -1.27 20.06 -10.12
C GLY A 176 -0.09 19.10 -9.93
N ASN A 177 0.76 19.34 -8.94
CA ASN A 177 1.87 18.46 -8.59
C ASN A 177 1.50 17.33 -7.62
N LEU A 178 0.25 17.33 -7.15
CA LEU A 178 -0.25 16.41 -6.14
C LEU A 178 -0.92 15.21 -6.80
N LEU A 179 -1.16 14.17 -6.02
CA LEU A 179 -1.81 12.95 -6.48
C LEU A 179 -3.12 12.71 -5.73
N LEU A 180 -4.16 12.36 -6.48
CA LEU A 180 -5.42 11.86 -5.97
C LEU A 180 -5.46 10.35 -6.14
N ILE A 181 -5.88 9.65 -5.08
CA ILE A 181 -6.08 8.20 -5.12
C ILE A 181 -7.45 7.87 -4.53
N SER A 182 -8.29 7.21 -5.31
CA SER A 182 -9.53 6.61 -4.82
C SER A 182 -9.24 5.21 -4.29
N SER A 183 -9.53 4.97 -3.01
CA SER A 183 -9.35 3.68 -2.38
C SER A 183 -10.23 3.49 -1.15
N GLY A 184 -10.76 2.28 -0.96
CA GLY A 184 -11.54 1.92 0.24
C GLY A 184 -12.75 2.82 0.50
N GLY A 185 -13.38 3.34 -0.56
CA GLY A 185 -14.53 4.24 -0.47
C GLY A 185 -14.18 5.69 -0.12
N ASN A 186 -12.91 6.10 -0.21
CA ASN A 186 -12.45 7.47 -0.01
C ASN A 186 -11.57 7.93 -1.18
N VAL A 187 -11.41 9.24 -1.33
CA VAL A 187 -10.37 9.83 -2.17
C VAL A 187 -9.33 10.49 -1.26
N TYR A 188 -8.07 10.10 -1.40
CA TYR A 188 -6.94 10.64 -0.65
C TYR A 188 -6.16 11.63 -1.51
N LEU A 189 -5.74 12.73 -0.90
CA LEU A 189 -4.83 13.70 -1.49
C LEU A 189 -3.43 13.49 -0.93
N LEU A 190 -2.46 13.20 -1.81
CA LEU A 190 -1.07 12.95 -1.47
C LEU A 190 -0.18 14.08 -2.00
N ASN A 191 0.78 14.48 -1.17
CA ASN A 191 1.80 15.46 -1.55
C ASN A 191 2.90 14.84 -2.44
N THR A 192 3.92 15.61 -2.83
CA THR A 192 5.02 15.08 -3.67
C THR A 192 5.93 14.10 -2.93
N SER A 193 5.91 14.13 -1.59
CA SER A 193 6.52 13.11 -0.73
C SER A 193 5.61 11.89 -0.53
N ARG A 194 4.42 11.80 -1.15
CA ARG A 194 3.44 10.71 -0.98
C ARG A 194 2.83 10.62 0.42
N ASP A 195 2.85 11.71 1.17
CA ASP A 195 2.16 11.79 2.46
C ASP A 195 0.74 12.31 2.26
N ILE A 196 -0.20 11.76 3.04
CA ILE A 196 -1.61 12.15 2.97
C ILE A 196 -1.80 13.51 3.65
N ILE A 197 -2.28 14.46 2.86
CA ILE A 197 -2.53 15.86 3.27
C ILE A 197 -4.00 16.29 3.11
N GLY A 198 -4.87 15.39 2.65
CA GLY A 198 -6.32 15.59 2.58
C GLY A 198 -7.08 14.30 2.30
N ILE A 199 -8.38 14.29 2.60
CA ILE A 199 -9.26 13.15 2.36
C ILE A 199 -10.71 13.62 2.08
N TRP A 200 -11.34 13.03 1.06
CA TRP A 200 -12.78 13.07 0.83
C TRP A 200 -13.37 11.71 1.19
N THR A 201 -14.27 11.69 2.17
CA THR A 201 -14.82 10.44 2.72
C THR A 201 -16.11 10.02 2.03
N GLY A 202 -16.30 8.72 1.82
CA GLY A 202 -17.54 8.17 1.29
C GLY A 202 -17.72 8.38 -0.23
N ILE A 203 -16.60 8.55 -0.95
CA ILE A 203 -16.54 8.65 -2.40
C ILE A 203 -15.66 7.49 -2.90
N SER A 204 -16.29 6.50 -3.53
CA SER A 204 -15.59 5.46 -4.28
C SER A 204 -15.53 5.90 -5.73
N ALA A 205 -14.55 6.74 -6.06
CA ALA A 205 -14.42 7.26 -7.42
C ALA A 205 -13.91 6.16 -8.36
N GLU A 206 -14.70 5.84 -9.37
CA GLU A 206 -14.36 4.94 -10.48
C GLU A 206 -13.41 5.65 -11.47
N GLU A 207 -13.60 6.96 -11.65
CA GLU A 207 -12.71 7.81 -12.45
C GLU A 207 -12.62 9.23 -11.86
N MET A 208 -11.47 9.89 -12.03
CA MET A 208 -11.24 11.25 -11.55
C MET A 208 -10.54 12.10 -12.61
N VAL A 209 -11.14 13.25 -12.93
CA VAL A 209 -10.55 14.23 -13.85
C VAL A 209 -10.34 15.58 -13.18
N THR A 210 -9.31 16.29 -13.65
CA THR A 210 -9.02 17.64 -13.21
C THR A 210 -9.06 18.63 -14.38
N ASP A 211 -9.63 19.81 -14.14
CA ASP A 211 -9.72 20.86 -15.17
C ASP A 211 -8.51 21.81 -15.12
N ALA A 212 -8.38 22.67 -16.13
CA ALA A 212 -7.30 23.66 -16.20
C ALA A 212 -7.34 24.71 -15.06
N SER A 213 -8.45 24.81 -14.33
CA SER A 213 -8.61 25.65 -13.14
C SER A 213 -8.37 24.86 -11.85
N ASN A 214 -7.84 23.64 -11.94
CA ASN A 214 -7.59 22.73 -10.81
C ASN A 214 -8.87 22.37 -10.02
N ARG A 215 -10.04 22.34 -10.65
CA ARG A 215 -11.20 21.66 -10.06
C ARG A 215 -11.09 20.17 -10.29
N ILE A 216 -11.66 19.41 -9.37
CA ILE A 216 -11.58 17.95 -9.35
C ILE A 216 -13.00 17.41 -9.48
N PHE A 217 -13.20 16.47 -10.41
CA PHE A 217 -14.47 15.80 -10.62
C PHE A 217 -14.29 14.30 -10.50
N ALA A 218 -15.18 13.65 -9.75
CA ALA A 218 -15.13 12.22 -9.47
C ALA A 218 -16.43 11.56 -9.90
N LEU A 219 -16.34 10.58 -10.79
CA LEU A 219 -17.44 9.68 -11.14
C LEU A 219 -17.53 8.59 -10.07
N SER A 220 -18.68 8.43 -9.43
CA SER A 220 -18.92 7.38 -8.43
C SER A 220 -20.33 6.83 -8.59
N GLY A 221 -20.43 5.59 -9.06
CA GLY A 221 -21.70 5.01 -9.49
C GLY A 221 -22.40 5.90 -10.53
N LYS A 222 -23.64 6.31 -10.26
CA LYS A 222 -24.44 7.15 -11.18
C LYS A 222 -24.35 8.64 -10.90
N LYS A 223 -23.30 9.08 -10.19
CA LYS A 223 -23.14 10.48 -9.77
C LYS A 223 -21.78 11.01 -10.18
N VAL A 224 -21.72 12.30 -10.48
CA VAL A 224 -20.46 13.04 -10.53
C VAL A 224 -20.42 14.02 -9.37
N PHE A 225 -19.35 13.94 -8.59
CA PHE A 225 -19.06 14.85 -7.50
C PHE A 225 -18.01 15.87 -7.92
N GLU A 226 -18.18 17.13 -7.52
CA GLU A 226 -17.08 18.08 -7.43
C GLU A 226 -16.40 17.90 -6.07
N LEU A 227 -15.09 17.68 -6.10
CA LEU A 227 -14.24 17.57 -4.91
C LEU A 227 -13.50 18.89 -4.72
N PHE A 228 -13.94 19.70 -3.76
CA PHE A 228 -13.38 21.03 -3.53
C PHE A 228 -12.03 20.95 -2.83
N SER A 229 -11.14 21.90 -3.12
CA SER A 229 -9.76 21.95 -2.58
C SER A 229 -9.67 21.97 -1.05
N ASP A 230 -10.75 22.31 -0.34
CA ASP A 230 -10.88 22.29 1.11
C ASP A 230 -11.33 20.93 1.68
N CYS A 231 -11.32 19.88 0.86
CA CYS A 231 -11.79 18.54 1.16
C CYS A 231 -13.31 18.44 1.47
N SER A 232 -14.10 19.45 1.09
CA SER A 232 -15.55 19.30 0.98
C SER A 232 -15.94 18.72 -0.38
N GLN A 233 -17.17 18.24 -0.52
CA GLN A 233 -17.68 17.65 -1.77
C GLN A 233 -19.15 17.99 -2.00
N ALA A 234 -19.54 18.07 -3.26
CA ALA A 234 -20.93 18.19 -3.68
C ALA A 234 -21.24 17.28 -4.87
N SER A 235 -22.37 16.59 -4.84
CA SER A 235 -22.91 15.90 -6.01
C SER A 235 -23.44 16.96 -6.97
N ILE A 236 -22.88 17.05 -8.18
CA ILE A 236 -23.25 18.07 -9.17
C ILE A 236 -24.02 17.49 -10.36
N ILE A 237 -23.91 16.18 -10.61
CA ILE A 237 -24.64 15.47 -11.66
C ILE A 237 -25.23 14.19 -11.06
N ASP A 238 -26.52 13.98 -11.29
CA ASP A 238 -27.19 12.70 -11.13
C ASP A 238 -27.50 12.15 -12.52
N LEU A 239 -26.89 11.02 -12.89
CA LEU A 239 -27.15 10.36 -14.15
C LEU A 239 -28.52 9.67 -14.13
N PRO A 240 -29.15 9.48 -15.30
CA PRO A 240 -30.39 8.71 -15.42
C PRO A 240 -30.37 7.37 -14.66
N ALA A 241 -31.54 6.94 -14.18
CA ALA A 241 -31.64 5.72 -13.37
C ALA A 241 -31.24 4.45 -14.12
N ASP A 242 -31.33 4.44 -15.45
CA ASP A 242 -30.85 3.38 -16.32
C ASP A 242 -29.35 3.47 -16.62
N SER A 243 -28.64 4.54 -16.26
CA SER A 243 -27.24 4.71 -16.66
C SER A 243 -26.30 3.62 -16.14
N SER A 244 -25.42 3.16 -17.02
CA SER A 244 -24.27 2.28 -16.75
C SER A 244 -22.98 3.00 -17.18
N PRO A 245 -22.56 4.04 -16.43
CA PRO A 245 -21.39 4.83 -16.80
C PRO A 245 -20.12 3.97 -16.78
N LYS A 246 -19.15 4.34 -17.60
CA LYS A 246 -17.87 3.64 -17.73
C LYS A 246 -16.67 4.52 -17.46
N ASP A 247 -16.71 5.76 -17.94
CA ASP A 247 -15.57 6.66 -17.86
C ASP A 247 -16.03 8.12 -17.84
N LEU A 248 -15.15 9.00 -17.36
CA LEU A 248 -15.33 10.44 -17.23
C LEU A 248 -14.15 11.15 -17.90
N ALA A 249 -14.43 11.96 -18.92
CA ALA A 249 -13.45 12.82 -19.56
C ALA A 249 -13.80 14.30 -19.40
N ILE A 250 -12.83 15.17 -19.64
CA ILE A 250 -13.00 16.62 -19.57
C ILE A 250 -12.36 17.31 -20.77
N ASP A 251 -13.04 18.33 -21.31
CA ASP A 251 -12.47 19.18 -22.36
C ASP A 251 -11.71 20.39 -21.79
N THR A 252 -10.94 21.07 -22.65
CA THR A 252 -10.14 22.25 -22.25
C THR A 252 -10.97 23.45 -21.82
N THR A 253 -12.29 23.42 -22.01
CA THR A 253 -13.23 24.45 -21.53
C THR A 253 -13.90 24.06 -20.20
N GLY A 254 -13.64 22.86 -19.70
CA GLY A 254 -14.19 22.32 -18.46
C GLY A 254 -15.52 21.57 -18.61
N ASN A 255 -15.99 21.28 -19.83
CA ASN A 255 -17.18 20.41 -19.96
C ASN A 255 -16.80 18.96 -19.67
N LEU A 256 -17.69 18.28 -18.97
CA LEU A 256 -17.55 16.89 -18.57
C LEU A 256 -18.25 15.99 -19.59
N TYR A 257 -17.61 14.87 -19.89
CA TYR A 257 -18.10 13.86 -20.81
C TYR A 257 -18.17 12.53 -20.08
N ILE A 258 -19.31 11.86 -20.15
CA ILE A 258 -19.48 10.55 -19.51
C ILE A 258 -19.83 9.54 -20.59
N SER A 259 -19.06 8.47 -20.68
CA SER A 259 -19.41 7.33 -21.51
C SER A 259 -20.33 6.38 -20.78
N GLU A 260 -21.26 5.79 -21.50
CA GLU A 260 -22.18 4.80 -21.00
C GLU A 260 -22.21 3.59 -21.92
N ALA A 261 -22.09 2.39 -21.34
CA ALA A 261 -22.33 1.12 -22.01
C ALA A 261 -23.36 0.33 -21.20
N ASN A 262 -24.62 0.32 -21.67
CA ASN A 262 -25.72 -0.39 -21.03
C ASN A 262 -26.20 -1.58 -21.86
N PHE A 263 -25.66 -2.74 -21.53
CA PHE A 263 -26.04 -4.02 -22.15
C PHE A 263 -27.50 -4.40 -21.99
N ASN A 264 -28.12 -4.01 -20.88
CA ASN A 264 -29.49 -4.44 -20.55
C ASN A 264 -30.54 -3.69 -21.36
N THR A 265 -30.28 -2.41 -21.65
CA THR A 265 -31.19 -1.55 -22.43
C THR A 265 -30.76 -1.42 -23.89
N GLY A 266 -29.52 -1.78 -24.23
CA GLY A 266 -28.94 -1.62 -25.56
C GLY A 266 -28.70 -0.15 -25.95
N THR A 267 -28.62 0.75 -24.97
CA THR A 267 -28.33 2.17 -25.18
C THR A 267 -26.86 2.45 -24.84
N ASP A 268 -26.12 2.96 -25.83
CA ASP A 268 -24.70 3.30 -25.72
C ASP A 268 -24.53 4.78 -26.04
N ARG A 269 -24.20 5.58 -25.02
CA ARG A 269 -24.34 7.03 -25.07
C ARG A 269 -23.07 7.74 -24.61
N ILE A 270 -22.92 8.97 -25.09
CA ILE A 270 -22.02 9.96 -24.51
C ILE A 270 -22.87 11.11 -24.00
N PHE A 271 -22.78 11.40 -22.71
CA PHE A 271 -23.33 12.63 -22.16
C PHE A 271 -22.27 13.73 -22.15
N LYS A 272 -22.67 14.96 -22.46
CA LYS A 272 -21.87 16.16 -22.24
C LYS A 272 -22.59 17.06 -21.24
N TYR A 273 -21.91 17.39 -20.16
CA TYR A 273 -22.36 18.31 -19.12
C TYR A 273 -21.44 19.52 -19.05
N SER A 274 -21.98 20.68 -18.69
CA SER A 274 -21.16 21.80 -18.21
C SER A 274 -20.51 21.43 -16.89
N SER A 275 -19.41 22.09 -16.53
CA SER A 275 -18.80 21.91 -15.20
C SER A 275 -19.69 22.26 -14.01
N ALA A 276 -20.81 22.96 -14.25
CA ALA A 276 -21.80 23.28 -13.22
C ALA A 276 -22.89 22.20 -13.08
N GLY A 277 -22.77 21.09 -13.82
CA GLY A 277 -23.69 19.96 -13.75
C GLY A 277 -24.90 20.03 -14.69
N ASN A 278 -25.02 21.06 -15.53
CA ASN A 278 -26.11 21.15 -16.52
C ASN A 278 -25.83 20.25 -17.72
N LEU A 279 -26.80 19.40 -18.11
CA LEU A 279 -26.73 18.61 -19.34
C LEU A 279 -26.75 19.54 -20.55
N LEU A 280 -25.73 19.41 -21.42
CA LEU A 280 -25.61 20.20 -22.65
C LEU A 280 -26.04 19.38 -23.87
N LYS A 281 -25.55 18.15 -23.99
CA LYS A 281 -25.88 17.24 -25.09
C LYS A 281 -25.84 15.78 -24.63
N SER A 282 -26.55 14.93 -25.36
CA SER A 282 -26.45 13.48 -25.28
C SER A 282 -26.41 12.95 -26.70
N TRP A 283 -25.52 11.99 -26.97
CA TRP A 283 -25.37 11.40 -28.29
C TRP A 283 -25.38 9.89 -28.19
N ASP A 284 -26.03 9.23 -29.15
CA ASP A 284 -25.79 7.83 -29.46
C ASP A 284 -24.56 7.73 -30.35
N LEU A 285 -23.67 6.78 -30.07
CA LEU A 285 -22.50 6.57 -30.91
C LEU A 285 -22.87 5.87 -32.23
N PRO A 286 -22.30 6.28 -33.38
CA PRO A 286 -22.50 5.60 -34.65
C PRO A 286 -22.06 4.12 -34.60
N GLY A 287 -22.92 3.22 -35.06
CA GLY A 287 -22.67 1.77 -35.13
C GLY A 287 -23.75 0.96 -34.41
N THR A 288 -23.56 -0.36 -34.32
CA THR A 288 -24.44 -1.26 -33.57
C THR A 288 -23.65 -1.93 -32.46
N PHE A 289 -24.23 -2.01 -31.25
CA PHE A 289 -23.63 -2.65 -30.07
C PHE A 289 -22.29 -2.04 -29.64
N ARG A 290 -22.24 -0.73 -29.47
CA ARG A 290 -21.03 -0.06 -28.99
C ARG A 290 -20.82 -0.37 -27.52
N GLN A 291 -19.58 -0.32 -27.05
CA GLN A 291 -19.25 -0.42 -25.63
C GLN A 291 -18.16 0.61 -25.35
N PRO A 292 -18.51 1.92 -25.32
CA PRO A 292 -17.54 2.98 -25.09
C PRO A 292 -16.99 2.89 -23.66
N ASN A 293 -15.93 2.12 -23.47
CA ASN A 293 -15.43 1.81 -22.14
C ASN A 293 -14.51 2.90 -21.60
N ALA A 294 -13.72 3.51 -22.49
CA ALA A 294 -12.86 4.63 -22.14
C ALA A 294 -12.98 5.73 -23.21
N ILE A 295 -12.90 6.98 -22.78
CA ILE A 295 -13.05 8.18 -23.61
C ILE A 295 -12.02 9.25 -23.23
N TYR A 296 -11.67 10.07 -24.20
CA TYR A 296 -10.81 11.23 -23.96
C TYR A 296 -11.15 12.35 -24.93
N ILE A 297 -11.09 13.61 -24.48
CA ILE A 297 -11.27 14.75 -25.37
C ILE A 297 -9.91 15.27 -25.80
N HIS A 298 -9.63 15.14 -27.10
CA HIS A 298 -8.34 15.51 -27.64
C HIS A 298 -8.10 17.04 -27.48
N PRO A 299 -7.05 17.47 -26.76
CA PRO A 299 -6.94 18.84 -26.28
C PRO A 299 -6.67 19.86 -27.39
N ALA A 300 -6.14 19.42 -28.54
CA ALA A 300 -5.76 20.32 -29.63
C ALA A 300 -6.90 20.60 -30.62
N ASP A 301 -7.82 19.66 -30.82
CA ASP A 301 -8.90 19.77 -31.82
C ASP A 301 -10.31 19.56 -31.25
N GLY A 302 -10.43 19.17 -29.99
CA GLY A 302 -11.71 18.94 -29.31
C GLY A 302 -12.47 17.70 -29.78
N SER A 303 -11.83 16.82 -30.57
CA SER A 303 -12.44 15.56 -31.00
C SER A 303 -12.58 14.58 -29.83
N LEU A 304 -13.61 13.75 -29.89
CA LEU A 304 -13.85 12.68 -28.93
C LEU A 304 -13.12 11.42 -29.37
N LEU A 305 -12.23 10.91 -28.52
CA LEU A 305 -11.65 9.58 -28.64
C LEU A 305 -12.50 8.59 -27.83
N VAL A 306 -12.73 7.40 -28.39
CA VAL A 306 -13.51 6.33 -27.76
C VAL A 306 -12.81 5.00 -27.97
N ALA A 307 -12.40 4.33 -26.90
CA ALA A 307 -11.95 2.94 -26.94
C ALA A 307 -13.15 2.05 -26.65
N ASP A 308 -13.48 1.22 -27.63
CA ASP A 308 -14.72 0.46 -27.65
C ASP A 308 -14.48 -1.03 -27.39
N ASN A 309 -15.12 -1.58 -26.36
CA ASN A 309 -14.94 -2.95 -25.90
C ASN A 309 -15.64 -4.02 -26.75
N SER A 310 -16.56 -3.65 -27.65
CA SER A 310 -17.21 -4.63 -28.52
C SER A 310 -16.39 -4.93 -29.77
N SER A 311 -15.66 -3.92 -30.26
CA SER A 311 -14.83 -4.00 -31.47
C SER A 311 -13.32 -4.06 -31.19
N PHE A 312 -12.88 -3.67 -29.99
CA PHE A 312 -11.46 -3.47 -29.64
C PHE A 312 -10.77 -2.42 -30.50
N ASP A 313 -11.53 -1.41 -30.90
CA ASP A 313 -11.10 -0.31 -31.75
C ASP A 313 -11.08 1.01 -30.97
N LEU A 314 -10.13 1.87 -31.34
CA LEU A 314 -10.09 3.29 -30.98
C LEU A 314 -10.77 4.08 -32.08
N PHE A 315 -11.85 4.78 -31.77
CA PHE A 315 -12.54 5.69 -32.68
C PHE A 315 -12.22 7.14 -32.36
N GLN A 316 -12.21 7.98 -33.38
CA GLN A 316 -12.17 9.43 -33.25
C GLN A 316 -13.42 10.03 -33.89
N TYR A 317 -14.12 10.89 -33.17
CA TYR A 317 -15.34 11.54 -33.61
C TYR A 317 -15.22 13.07 -33.55
N ASP A 318 -15.74 13.75 -34.57
CA ASP A 318 -16.13 15.15 -34.46
C ASP A 318 -17.49 15.23 -33.75
N ILE A 319 -17.52 16.00 -32.67
CA ILE A 319 -18.68 16.20 -31.79
C ILE A 319 -19.15 17.67 -31.77
N SER A 320 -18.69 18.49 -32.72
CA SER A 320 -19.10 19.90 -32.84
C SER A 320 -20.58 20.06 -33.24
N GLY A 321 -21.10 19.11 -34.01
CA GLY A 321 -22.50 19.06 -34.46
C GLY A 321 -23.47 18.43 -33.46
N ASP A 322 -24.69 18.15 -33.92
CA ASP A 322 -25.72 17.46 -33.12
C ASP A 322 -25.60 15.94 -33.17
N THR A 323 -24.82 15.42 -34.12
CA THR A 323 -24.55 13.98 -34.27
C THR A 323 -23.04 13.77 -34.37
N PRO A 324 -22.45 12.81 -33.64
CA PRO A 324 -21.04 12.49 -33.77
C PRO A 324 -20.73 11.98 -35.19
N ILE A 325 -19.68 12.52 -35.80
CA ILE A 325 -19.20 12.11 -37.13
C ILE A 325 -17.88 11.37 -36.94
N GLN A 326 -17.81 10.11 -37.34
CA GLN A 326 -16.57 9.32 -37.25
C GLN A 326 -15.53 9.88 -38.23
N LEU A 327 -14.38 10.30 -37.69
CA LEU A 327 -13.25 10.82 -38.46
C LEU A 327 -12.24 9.72 -38.81
N ALA A 328 -11.96 8.84 -37.86
CA ALA A 328 -10.99 7.77 -37.98
C ALA A 328 -11.32 6.62 -37.02
N PHE A 329 -10.76 5.45 -37.30
CA PHE A 329 -10.72 4.33 -36.35
C PHE A 329 -9.41 3.56 -36.48
N LYS A 330 -9.02 2.84 -35.43
CA LYS A 330 -7.82 2.00 -35.42
C LYS A 330 -7.89 0.91 -34.36
N ASP A 331 -7.48 -0.31 -34.72
CA ASP A 331 -7.42 -1.45 -33.82
C ASP A 331 -6.47 -1.19 -32.63
N ILE A 332 -6.92 -1.49 -31.41
CA ILE A 332 -6.16 -1.33 -30.16
C ILE A 332 -5.32 -2.59 -29.83
N PHE A 333 -5.46 -3.69 -30.57
CA PHE A 333 -5.16 -5.07 -30.17
C PHE A 333 -6.31 -5.70 -29.38
N VAL A 334 -6.52 -7.02 -29.57
CA VAL A 334 -7.58 -7.76 -28.87
C VAL A 334 -7.25 -7.87 -27.37
N GLY A 335 -8.10 -7.27 -26.53
CA GLY A 335 -8.02 -7.26 -25.08
C GLY A 335 -9.13 -6.39 -24.50
N GLN A 336 -9.53 -6.65 -23.26
CA GLN A 336 -10.51 -5.82 -22.56
C GLN A 336 -9.90 -4.45 -22.30
N ILE A 337 -10.51 -3.39 -22.85
CA ILE A 337 -10.17 -2.01 -22.56
C ILE A 337 -10.53 -1.71 -21.11
N ILE A 338 -9.61 -1.03 -20.45
CA ILE A 338 -9.73 -0.58 -19.07
C ILE A 338 -9.99 0.92 -19.11
N ASP A 339 -9.00 1.69 -19.56
CA ASP A 339 -9.00 3.15 -19.50
C ASP A 339 -8.06 3.76 -20.56
N MET A 340 -8.14 5.05 -20.83
CA MET A 340 -7.28 5.78 -21.76
C MET A 340 -6.81 7.13 -21.23
N THR A 341 -5.63 7.52 -21.67
CA THR A 341 -5.11 8.86 -21.40
C THR A 341 -4.23 9.35 -22.55
N MET A 342 -3.82 10.61 -22.50
CA MET A 342 -2.93 11.18 -23.49
C MET A 342 -1.78 11.96 -22.86
N THR A 343 -0.60 11.84 -23.45
CA THR A 343 0.58 12.63 -23.10
C THR A 343 1.23 13.20 -24.37
N GLY A 344 1.22 14.52 -24.48
CA GLY A 344 1.50 15.19 -25.75
C GLY A 344 0.57 14.71 -26.86
N ASN A 345 1.14 14.21 -27.96
CA ASN A 345 0.39 13.65 -29.09
C ASN A 345 0.27 12.11 -29.03
N GLN A 346 0.64 11.49 -27.90
CA GLN A 346 0.61 10.04 -27.74
C GLN A 346 -0.69 9.64 -27.04
N ILE A 347 -1.42 8.70 -27.63
CA ILE A 347 -2.61 8.09 -27.01
C ILE A 347 -2.16 6.82 -26.31
N ILE A 348 -2.54 6.66 -25.05
CA ILE A 348 -2.23 5.51 -24.23
C ILE A 348 -3.54 4.85 -23.85
N VAL A 349 -3.69 3.57 -24.16
CA VAL A 349 -4.87 2.79 -23.77
C VAL A 349 -4.41 1.63 -22.88
N ALA A 350 -4.95 1.52 -21.67
CA ALA A 350 -4.75 0.36 -20.82
C ALA A 350 -5.71 -0.77 -21.25
N ILE A 351 -5.16 -1.98 -21.41
CA ILE A 351 -5.93 -3.18 -21.75
C ILE A 351 -5.52 -4.36 -20.89
N LYS A 352 -6.45 -5.30 -20.69
CA LYS A 352 -6.21 -6.63 -20.14
C LYS A 352 -6.37 -7.70 -21.22
N ARG A 353 -5.30 -8.46 -21.47
CA ARG A 353 -5.38 -9.66 -22.30
C ARG A 353 -5.83 -10.84 -21.46
N ASN A 354 -6.85 -11.54 -21.93
CA ASN A 354 -7.44 -12.70 -21.27
C ASN A 354 -7.12 -14.03 -21.99
N SER A 355 -6.32 -13.99 -23.06
CA SER A 355 -6.00 -15.16 -23.88
C SER A 355 -4.60 -15.72 -23.59
N SER A 356 -4.52 -17.04 -23.39
CA SER A 356 -3.27 -17.80 -23.32
C SER A 356 -2.43 -17.64 -24.61
N PRO A 357 -1.09 -17.57 -24.55
CA PRO A 357 -0.22 -17.83 -23.39
C PRO A 357 0.10 -16.60 -22.53
N ASP A 358 -0.48 -15.43 -22.83
CA ASP A 358 -0.02 -14.15 -22.31
C ASP A 358 -1.17 -13.33 -21.67
N PRO A 359 -1.80 -13.85 -20.60
CA PRO A 359 -2.76 -13.07 -19.84
C PRO A 359 -2.02 -11.98 -19.04
N GLY A 360 -2.47 -10.73 -19.13
CA GLY A 360 -1.81 -9.64 -18.41
C GLY A 360 -2.33 -8.26 -18.75
N ASN A 361 -1.85 -7.26 -18.00
CA ASN A 361 -2.17 -5.85 -18.18
C ASN A 361 -1.11 -5.18 -19.06
N TYR A 362 -1.58 -4.36 -20.01
CA TYR A 362 -0.77 -3.75 -21.04
C TYR A 362 -1.13 -2.29 -21.26
N LEU A 363 -0.14 -1.50 -21.65
CA LEU A 363 -0.34 -0.20 -22.28
C LEU A 363 -0.19 -0.34 -23.78
N VAL A 364 -1.18 0.11 -24.53
CA VAL A 364 -1.12 0.29 -25.98
C VAL A 364 -0.78 1.74 -26.25
N ARG A 365 0.42 1.99 -26.75
CA ARG A 365 0.88 3.34 -27.10
C ARG A 365 0.73 3.60 -28.58
N PHE A 366 -0.03 4.63 -28.94
CA PHE A 366 -0.10 5.20 -30.28
C PHE A 366 0.87 6.38 -30.38
N HIS A 367 1.87 6.28 -31.25
CA HIS A 367 3.03 7.19 -31.25
C HIS A 367 2.72 8.63 -31.67
N SER A 368 1.78 8.82 -32.60
CA SER A 368 1.49 10.09 -33.26
C SER A 368 -0.01 10.26 -33.47
N GLY A 369 -0.78 10.14 -32.40
CA GLY A 369 -2.24 10.11 -32.42
C GLY A 369 -2.79 8.97 -33.28
N MET A 370 -3.94 9.22 -33.90
CA MET A 370 -4.67 8.24 -34.72
C MET A 370 -3.92 7.78 -35.99
N ALA A 371 -3.04 8.62 -36.53
CA ALA A 371 -2.31 8.32 -37.78
C ALA A 371 -1.01 7.52 -37.56
N GLY A 372 -0.52 7.44 -36.32
CA GLY A 372 0.74 6.77 -35.99
C GLY A 372 0.61 5.25 -35.84
N GLY A 373 1.74 4.53 -35.84
CA GLY A 373 1.78 3.12 -35.42
C GLY A 373 1.45 2.94 -33.94
N SER A 374 1.11 1.71 -33.53
CA SER A 374 0.90 1.33 -32.13
C SER A 374 1.89 0.26 -31.68
N VAL A 375 2.23 0.27 -30.39
CA VAL A 375 3.04 -0.75 -29.74
C VAL A 375 2.39 -1.18 -28.44
N LEU A 376 2.47 -2.47 -28.13
CA LEU A 376 2.02 -3.04 -26.87
C LEU A 376 3.19 -3.10 -25.88
N LEU A 377 2.95 -2.62 -24.66
CA LEU A 377 3.94 -2.53 -23.59
C LEU A 377 3.40 -3.23 -22.34
N PRO A 378 4.08 -4.25 -21.79
CA PRO A 378 3.63 -4.87 -20.55
C PRO A 378 3.76 -3.90 -19.38
N ILE A 379 2.76 -3.86 -18.52
CA ILE A 379 2.91 -3.25 -17.19
C ILE A 379 3.70 -4.24 -16.35
N THR A 380 4.94 -3.91 -16.00
CA THR A 380 5.86 -4.80 -15.28
C THR A 380 5.88 -4.53 -13.77
N PRO A 381 6.01 -5.57 -12.92
CA PRO A 381 6.07 -7.00 -13.26
C PRO A 381 4.76 -7.51 -13.89
N SER A 382 4.80 -8.61 -14.66
CA SER A 382 3.59 -9.22 -15.23
C SER A 382 2.69 -9.71 -14.10
N LEU A 383 1.74 -8.88 -13.72
CA LEU A 383 0.84 -9.17 -12.61
C LEU A 383 -0.37 -9.92 -13.17
N ASN A 384 -0.69 -11.07 -12.60
CA ASN A 384 -2.11 -11.40 -12.39
C ASN A 384 -2.61 -10.33 -11.43
N SER A 385 -3.07 -9.21 -11.98
CA SER A 385 -3.70 -8.12 -11.25
C SER A 385 -4.80 -7.47 -12.08
N THR A 386 -5.52 -6.55 -11.47
CA THR A 386 -6.61 -5.83 -12.09
C THR A 386 -6.26 -4.35 -12.08
N ILE A 387 -5.80 -3.85 -13.23
CA ILE A 387 -5.68 -2.41 -13.44
C ILE A 387 -7.10 -1.88 -13.65
N GLU A 388 -7.45 -0.79 -12.96
CA GLU A 388 -8.79 -0.18 -13.04
C GLU A 388 -8.78 1.15 -13.79
N SER A 389 -7.70 1.92 -13.71
CA SER A 389 -7.56 3.22 -14.37
C SER A 389 -6.10 3.59 -14.59
N ILE A 390 -5.87 4.54 -15.49
CA ILE A 390 -4.59 5.17 -15.77
C ILE A 390 -4.70 6.69 -15.83
N SER A 391 -3.64 7.38 -15.40
CA SER A 391 -3.58 8.84 -15.52
C SER A 391 -2.15 9.29 -15.78
N ILE A 392 -1.96 10.54 -16.22
CA ILE A 392 -0.64 11.10 -16.46
C ILE A 392 -0.16 11.86 -15.22
N ASP A 393 1.08 11.61 -14.80
CA ASP A 393 1.82 12.49 -13.91
C ASP A 393 2.09 13.80 -14.64
N SER A 394 1.43 14.87 -14.23
CA SER A 394 1.57 16.20 -14.83
C SER A 394 3.00 16.74 -14.82
N ARG A 395 3.86 16.25 -13.90
CA ARG A 395 5.24 16.73 -13.71
C ARG A 395 6.23 16.01 -14.61
N THR A 396 6.04 14.71 -14.80
CA THR A 396 7.03 13.82 -15.44
C THR A 396 6.54 13.28 -16.78
N GLY A 397 5.22 13.34 -17.03
CA GLY A 397 4.56 12.70 -18.17
C GLY A 397 4.40 11.18 -18.01
N ASN A 398 4.83 10.60 -16.89
CA ASN A 398 4.68 9.18 -16.59
C ASN A 398 3.20 8.78 -16.58
N VAL A 399 2.93 7.51 -16.87
CA VAL A 399 1.60 6.94 -16.70
C VAL A 399 1.50 6.31 -15.32
N PHE A 400 0.61 6.80 -14.47
CA PHE A 400 0.16 6.10 -13.28
C PHE A 400 -0.91 5.09 -13.66
N ALA A 401 -0.90 3.93 -13.01
CA ALA A 401 -1.92 2.90 -13.16
C ALA A 401 -2.37 2.42 -11.77
N ALA A 402 -3.67 2.47 -11.50
CA ALA A 402 -4.27 1.96 -10.27
C ALA A 402 -4.47 0.45 -10.36
N ASP A 403 -3.90 -0.30 -9.42
CA ASP A 403 -4.03 -1.75 -9.32
C ASP A 403 -4.90 -2.13 -8.11
N SER A 404 -6.15 -2.55 -8.37
CA SER A 404 -7.12 -2.86 -7.31
C SER A 404 -6.76 -4.14 -6.58
N GLU A 405 -6.39 -5.21 -7.30
CA GLU A 405 -6.04 -6.50 -6.69
C GLU A 405 -4.86 -6.34 -5.73
N LYS A 406 -3.88 -5.50 -6.08
CA LYS A 406 -2.69 -5.29 -5.24
C LYS A 406 -2.77 -4.07 -4.33
N GLY A 407 -3.77 -3.19 -4.50
CA GLY A 407 -3.96 -2.00 -3.67
C GLY A 407 -2.79 -1.01 -3.78
N PHE A 408 -2.22 -0.85 -4.97
CA PHE A 408 -1.10 0.06 -5.21
C PHE A 408 -1.25 0.84 -6.52
N VAL A 409 -0.44 1.88 -6.67
CA VAL A 409 -0.24 2.61 -7.93
C VAL A 409 1.12 2.26 -8.50
N VAL A 410 1.12 1.89 -9.78
CA VAL A 410 2.34 1.68 -10.58
C VAL A 410 2.60 2.92 -11.42
N SER A 411 3.87 3.31 -11.58
CA SER A 411 4.29 4.37 -12.48
C SER A 411 5.13 3.80 -13.64
N CYS A 412 4.74 4.10 -14.87
CA CYS A 412 5.42 3.72 -16.10
C CYS A 412 6.12 4.95 -16.70
N SER A 413 7.45 4.88 -16.81
CA SER A 413 8.29 6.05 -17.11
C SER A 413 8.11 6.58 -18.53
N ALA A 414 7.74 7.84 -18.70
CA ALA A 414 7.73 8.50 -20.00
C ALA A 414 9.16 8.66 -20.58
N PRO A 415 9.31 8.74 -21.92
CA PRO A 415 8.29 8.63 -22.96
C PRO A 415 8.06 7.19 -23.45
N ILE A 416 8.75 6.21 -22.86
CA ILE A 416 8.75 4.82 -23.33
C ILE A 416 7.65 3.99 -22.64
N PHE A 417 7.22 4.42 -21.45
CA PHE A 417 6.26 3.78 -20.54
C PHE A 417 6.66 2.36 -20.12
N THR A 418 7.97 2.11 -20.08
CA THR A 418 8.57 0.89 -19.55
C THR A 418 10.04 1.17 -19.16
N PRO A 419 10.59 0.55 -18.10
CA PRO A 419 9.89 -0.32 -17.15
C PRO A 419 8.87 0.45 -16.31
N CYS A 420 7.87 -0.27 -15.83
CA CYS A 420 6.97 0.23 -14.81
C CYS A 420 7.48 -0.20 -13.43
N PHE A 421 7.31 0.67 -12.43
CA PHE A 421 7.72 0.42 -11.04
C PHE A 421 6.57 0.74 -10.09
N ARG A 422 6.51 0.06 -8.94
CA ARG A 422 5.57 0.42 -7.88
C ARG A 422 5.94 1.77 -7.30
N ASP A 423 5.00 2.70 -7.33
CA ASP A 423 5.19 4.08 -6.88
C ASP A 423 4.57 4.29 -5.49
N ILE A 424 3.35 3.80 -5.28
CA ILE A 424 2.61 4.02 -4.02
C ILE A 424 1.92 2.74 -3.63
N VAL A 425 2.00 2.35 -2.37
CA VAL A 425 1.40 1.10 -1.88
C VAL A 425 0.44 1.40 -0.75
N GLY A 426 -0.81 0.95 -0.90
CA GLY A 426 -1.81 0.99 0.15
C GLY A 426 -1.40 0.12 1.34
N SER A 427 -1.81 0.53 2.52
CA SER A 427 -1.42 -0.10 3.78
C SER A 427 -2.58 -0.93 4.32
N SER A 428 -2.31 -2.23 4.53
CA SER A 428 -3.22 -3.19 5.15
C SER A 428 -2.46 -4.04 6.18
N PRO A 429 -2.08 -3.47 7.34
CA PRO A 429 -1.24 -4.16 8.33
C PRO A 429 -1.86 -5.50 8.76
N LEU A 430 -1.01 -6.50 8.98
CA LEU A 430 -1.35 -7.84 9.49
C LEU A 430 -0.53 -8.21 10.72
N SER A 431 0.77 -7.90 10.69
CA SER A 431 1.69 -8.18 11.78
C SER A 431 2.71 -7.04 11.88
N ILE A 432 3.19 -6.79 13.10
CA ILE A 432 4.22 -5.80 13.39
C ILE A 432 5.24 -6.38 14.36
N VAL A 433 6.53 -6.23 14.02
CA VAL A 433 7.65 -6.66 14.87
C VAL A 433 8.70 -5.57 14.96
N ARG A 434 9.62 -5.68 15.92
CA ARG A 434 10.78 -4.77 16.05
C ARG A 434 12.10 -5.51 16.14
N ASP A 435 13.13 -4.92 15.54
CA ASP A 435 14.51 -5.39 15.71
C ASP A 435 15.17 -4.82 16.98
N ALA A 436 16.39 -5.28 17.27
CA ALA A 436 17.18 -4.80 18.41
C ALA A 436 17.56 -3.30 18.31
N ASN A 437 17.55 -2.75 17.10
CA ASN A 437 17.75 -1.33 16.83
C ASN A 437 16.45 -0.53 16.91
N GLN A 438 15.36 -1.16 17.36
CA GLN A 438 14.06 -0.54 17.56
C GLN A 438 13.34 -0.11 16.26
N ASN A 439 13.78 -0.58 15.09
CA ASN A 439 13.06 -0.36 13.85
C ASN A 439 11.78 -1.19 13.83
N PHE A 440 10.71 -0.65 13.25
CA PHE A 440 9.46 -1.38 13.05
C PHE A 440 9.45 -2.05 11.68
N TYR A 441 8.90 -3.25 11.62
CA TYR A 441 8.58 -3.96 10.39
C TYR A 441 7.11 -4.29 10.42
N ILE A 442 6.36 -3.82 9.41
CA ILE A 442 4.92 -4.02 9.31
C ILE A 442 4.65 -4.85 8.08
N LEU A 443 4.14 -6.08 8.28
CA LEU A 443 3.64 -6.92 7.20
C LEU A 443 2.26 -6.43 6.80
N HIS A 444 2.03 -6.31 5.50
CA HIS A 444 0.74 -5.98 4.91
C HIS A 444 0.17 -7.17 4.15
N TYR A 445 -1.17 -7.29 4.13
CA TYR A 445 -1.91 -8.42 3.55
C TYR A 445 -1.49 -8.77 2.12
N LYS A 446 -1.26 -7.74 1.30
CA LYS A 446 -0.91 -7.90 -0.12
C LYS A 446 0.58 -8.18 -0.38
N GLY A 447 1.30 -8.68 0.62
CA GLY A 447 2.66 -9.19 0.47
C GLY A 447 3.72 -8.08 0.39
N MET A 448 3.62 -7.08 1.27
CA MET A 448 4.64 -6.05 1.45
C MET A 448 5.04 -5.97 2.92
N ILE A 449 6.31 -5.70 3.19
CA ILE A 449 6.83 -5.33 4.50
C ILE A 449 7.30 -3.88 4.43
N THR A 450 6.77 -3.02 5.30
CA THR A 450 7.25 -1.64 5.46
C THR A 450 8.22 -1.57 6.64
N LYS A 451 9.38 -0.97 6.44
CA LYS A 451 10.36 -0.68 7.49
C LYS A 451 10.30 0.78 7.91
N LEU A 452 10.13 1.00 9.21
CA LEU A 452 10.17 2.32 9.84
C LEU A 452 11.32 2.39 10.85
N ASN A 453 11.89 3.57 11.02
CA ASN A 453 12.88 3.79 12.08
C ASN A 453 12.21 3.81 13.47
N PRO A 454 12.95 3.91 14.58
CA PRO A 454 12.40 3.93 15.93
C PRO A 454 11.45 5.10 16.23
N ASN A 455 11.55 6.20 15.49
CA ASN A 455 10.65 7.35 15.56
C ASN A 455 9.43 7.20 14.66
N GLY A 456 9.33 6.13 13.86
CA GLY A 456 8.20 5.91 12.96
C GLY A 456 8.42 6.40 11.52
N ALA A 457 9.55 7.04 11.23
CA ALA A 457 9.81 7.54 9.89
C ALA A 457 10.00 6.39 8.89
N TYR A 458 9.37 6.50 7.72
CA TYR A 458 9.53 5.54 6.64
C TYR A 458 10.99 5.45 6.17
N LEU A 459 11.52 4.23 6.07
CA LEU A 459 12.87 3.97 5.56
C LEU A 459 12.84 3.28 4.20
N SER A 460 12.11 2.17 4.11
CA SER A 460 12.06 1.34 2.90
C SER A 460 10.89 0.35 2.94
N SER A 461 10.63 -0.28 1.80
CA SER A 461 9.67 -1.39 1.69
C SER A 461 10.31 -2.58 0.99
N PHE A 462 9.90 -3.77 1.40
CA PHE A 462 10.22 -5.03 0.76
C PHE A 462 8.94 -5.69 0.28
N PHE A 463 8.95 -6.20 -0.95
CA PHE A 463 7.81 -6.92 -1.50
C PHE A 463 8.11 -8.41 -1.48
N LEU A 464 7.16 -9.20 -0.99
CA LEU A 464 7.31 -10.63 -0.96
C LEU A 464 7.54 -11.14 -2.40
N PRO A 465 8.50 -12.06 -2.59
CA PRO A 465 8.77 -12.65 -3.89
C PRO A 465 7.60 -13.51 -4.38
N THR A 466 7.66 -13.97 -5.62
CA THR A 466 6.74 -15.01 -6.11
C THR A 466 7.26 -16.40 -5.75
N TYR A 467 6.35 -17.35 -5.54
CA TYR A 467 6.68 -18.77 -5.40
C TYR A 467 6.03 -19.55 -6.53
N GLN A 468 6.85 -20.26 -7.32
CA GLN A 468 6.40 -20.97 -8.53
C GLN A 468 5.59 -20.08 -9.50
N GLY A 469 5.97 -18.81 -9.60
CA GLY A 469 5.30 -17.83 -10.47
C GLY A 469 4.02 -17.21 -9.89
N LEU A 470 3.58 -17.63 -8.70
CA LEU A 470 2.39 -17.09 -8.03
C LEU A 470 2.78 -16.06 -6.97
N ALA A 471 1.99 -14.99 -6.85
CA ALA A 471 2.14 -14.00 -5.78
C ALA A 471 1.88 -14.63 -4.40
N ILE A 472 2.64 -14.20 -3.41
CA ILE A 472 2.47 -14.60 -2.01
C ILE A 472 1.65 -13.52 -1.29
N SER A 473 0.52 -13.91 -0.72
CA SER A 473 -0.18 -13.11 0.30
C SER A 473 0.45 -13.37 1.65
N GLY A 474 0.70 -12.31 2.43
CA GLY A 474 1.21 -12.44 3.79
C GLY A 474 0.12 -12.97 4.73
N VAL A 475 0.52 -13.74 5.75
CA VAL A 475 -0.37 -14.18 6.83
C VAL A 475 0.14 -13.66 8.16
N ASP A 476 1.40 -13.94 8.49
CA ASP A 476 2.00 -13.58 9.77
C ASP A 476 3.51 -13.32 9.62
N MET A 477 4.10 -12.59 10.56
CA MET A 477 5.53 -12.24 10.55
C MET A 477 6.13 -12.25 11.95
N GLU A 478 7.30 -12.88 12.05
CA GLU A 478 8.11 -12.97 13.26
C GLU A 478 9.56 -12.54 13.00
N ILE A 479 10.30 -12.26 14.08
CA ILE A 479 11.70 -11.83 13.99
C ILE A 479 12.60 -12.62 14.96
N GLU A 480 13.74 -13.08 14.45
CA GLU A 480 14.83 -13.62 15.29
C GLU A 480 16.17 -13.10 14.79
N GLY A 481 16.91 -12.42 15.67
CA GLY A 481 18.14 -11.72 15.31
C GLY A 481 17.91 -10.71 14.18
N ASP A 482 18.67 -10.83 13.10
CA ASP A 482 18.57 -9.97 11.91
C ASP A 482 17.73 -10.58 10.78
N THR A 483 16.87 -11.57 11.07
CA THR A 483 16.04 -12.24 10.07
C THR A 483 14.56 -12.10 10.40
N LEU A 484 13.78 -11.66 9.41
CA LEU A 484 12.34 -11.72 9.40
C LEU A 484 11.89 -13.05 8.80
N PHE A 485 10.88 -13.64 9.41
CA PHE A 485 10.23 -14.87 8.98
C PHE A 485 8.79 -14.53 8.70
N VAL A 486 8.34 -14.78 7.48
CA VAL A 486 6.98 -14.45 7.04
C VAL A 486 6.31 -15.73 6.60
N SER A 487 5.21 -16.08 7.23
CA SER A 487 4.32 -17.09 6.69
C SER A 487 3.46 -16.45 5.60
N GLY A 488 3.28 -17.17 4.50
CA GLY A 488 2.54 -16.66 3.37
C GLY A 488 1.84 -17.76 2.60
N ARG A 489 0.94 -17.34 1.71
CA ARG A 489 0.11 -18.24 0.92
C ARG A 489 0.15 -17.89 -0.55
N THR A 490 0.19 -18.94 -1.37
CA THR A 490 -0.17 -18.91 -2.77
C THR A 490 -1.47 -19.69 -2.98
N PHE A 491 -2.00 -19.71 -4.20
CA PHE A 491 -3.20 -20.51 -4.50
C PHE A 491 -3.06 -22.00 -4.12
N ASN A 492 -1.84 -22.56 -4.20
CA ASN A 492 -1.58 -24.00 -4.03
C ASN A 492 -0.73 -24.36 -2.80
N ASN A 493 -0.02 -23.41 -2.20
CA ASN A 493 1.01 -23.71 -1.19
C ASN A 493 1.00 -22.69 -0.06
N THR A 494 1.36 -23.16 1.14
CA THR A 494 1.82 -22.35 2.26
C THR A 494 3.35 -22.32 2.26
N VAL A 495 3.91 -21.13 2.43
CA VAL A 495 5.35 -20.88 2.29
C VAL A 495 5.88 -20.13 3.49
N LEU A 496 7.17 -20.33 3.76
CA LEU A 496 7.95 -19.51 4.67
C LEU A 496 8.94 -18.69 3.86
N VAL A 497 8.82 -17.36 3.95
CA VAL A 497 9.80 -16.43 3.42
C VAL A 497 10.73 -16.00 4.54
N LYS A 498 12.03 -16.19 4.36
CA LYS A 498 13.05 -15.60 5.25
C LYS A 498 13.70 -14.44 4.51
N VAL A 499 13.84 -13.30 5.18
CA VAL A 499 14.51 -12.11 4.62
C VAL A 499 15.27 -11.36 5.70
N GLY A 500 16.46 -10.86 5.39
CA GLY A 500 17.21 -10.02 6.33
C GLY A 500 16.45 -8.72 6.68
N THR A 501 16.68 -8.18 7.88
CA THR A 501 16.14 -6.89 8.35
C THR A 501 16.63 -5.68 7.54
N ASN A 502 17.67 -5.86 6.74
CA ASN A 502 18.14 -4.90 5.73
C ASN A 502 17.51 -5.13 4.34
N PHE A 503 16.53 -6.04 4.23
CA PHE A 503 15.88 -6.47 3.00
C PHE A 503 16.82 -7.06 1.95
N THR A 504 17.93 -7.64 2.39
CA THR A 504 18.84 -8.42 1.56
C THR A 504 18.86 -9.88 2.01
N GLY A 505 19.24 -10.80 1.11
CA GLY A 505 19.31 -12.22 1.41
C GLY A 505 17.92 -12.80 1.71
N GLN A 506 17.25 -13.32 0.69
CA GLN A 506 15.94 -13.94 0.85
C GLN A 506 15.98 -15.44 0.50
N SER A 507 15.15 -16.22 1.17
CA SER A 507 14.89 -17.62 0.81
C SER A 507 13.41 -17.93 0.99
N ILE A 508 12.89 -18.86 0.18
CA ILE A 508 11.51 -19.33 0.27
C ILE A 508 11.55 -20.84 0.40
N GLY A 509 10.89 -21.36 1.43
CA GLY A 509 10.67 -22.79 1.62
C GLY A 509 9.18 -23.11 1.72
N LEU A 510 8.84 -24.38 1.61
CA LEU A 510 7.52 -24.84 2.00
C LEU A 510 7.41 -24.79 3.53
N LEU A 511 6.28 -24.31 4.02
CA LEU A 511 5.92 -24.44 5.42
C LEU A 511 5.08 -25.72 5.56
N PRO A 512 5.40 -26.64 6.48
CA PRO A 512 4.63 -27.87 6.64
C PRO A 512 3.15 -27.58 6.98
N SER A 513 2.26 -27.75 6.01
CA SER A 513 0.81 -27.59 6.16
C SER A 513 0.09 -28.91 5.89
N GLY A 514 -0.87 -29.29 6.75
CA GLY A 514 -1.76 -30.41 6.47
C GLY A 514 -2.67 -30.14 5.25
N SER A 515 -3.23 -31.19 4.65
CA SER A 515 -4.02 -31.16 3.40
C SER A 515 -5.25 -30.22 3.40
N PHE A 516 -5.66 -29.73 4.57
CA PHE A 516 -6.87 -28.93 4.78
C PHE A 516 -6.61 -27.54 5.36
N SER A 517 -5.36 -27.18 5.68
CA SER A 517 -5.08 -25.87 6.30
C SER A 517 -4.75 -24.79 5.27
N VAL A 518 -5.47 -23.68 5.38
CA VAL A 518 -5.40 -22.53 4.48
C VAL A 518 -4.67 -21.32 5.08
N TRP A 519 -4.37 -21.33 6.38
CA TRP A 519 -3.69 -20.25 7.10
C TRP A 519 -2.70 -20.87 8.09
N THR A 520 -1.53 -20.25 8.23
CA THR A 520 -0.52 -20.72 9.17
C THR A 520 0.14 -19.52 9.82
N ASN A 521 -0.23 -19.28 11.07
CA ASN A 521 0.47 -18.33 11.92
C ASN A 521 1.77 -18.99 12.39
N ILE A 522 2.73 -18.16 12.75
CA ILE A 522 4.03 -18.63 13.19
C ILE A 522 4.43 -17.95 14.48
N ALA A 523 5.18 -18.65 15.31
CA ALA A 523 5.88 -18.06 16.45
C ALA A 523 7.34 -18.50 16.39
N ILE A 524 8.26 -17.68 16.90
CA ILE A 524 9.68 -18.05 16.95
C ILE A 524 10.18 -18.07 18.38
N HIS A 525 10.81 -19.19 18.72
CA HIS A 525 11.45 -19.37 20.01
C HIS A 525 12.58 -20.40 19.91
N ASP A 526 13.70 -20.15 20.60
CA ASP A 526 14.83 -21.08 20.74
C ASP A 526 15.37 -21.62 19.40
N GLY A 527 15.52 -20.75 18.39
CA GLY A 527 16.03 -21.14 17.08
C GLY A 527 15.08 -22.06 16.29
N LYS A 528 13.80 -22.13 16.68
CA LYS A 528 12.75 -22.90 16.03
C LYS A 528 11.61 -21.99 15.61
N VAL A 529 11.08 -22.26 14.42
CA VAL A 529 9.81 -21.71 13.99
C VAL A 529 8.73 -22.72 14.35
N PHE A 530 7.77 -22.26 15.11
CA PHE A 530 6.55 -22.97 15.43
C PHE A 530 5.47 -22.52 14.47
N SER A 531 4.62 -23.44 14.06
CA SER A 531 3.52 -23.14 13.17
C SER A 531 2.34 -24.01 13.53
N ASP A 532 1.15 -23.44 13.51
CA ASP A 532 -0.06 -24.19 13.82
C ASP A 532 -0.98 -24.35 12.61
N TYR A 533 -1.81 -25.38 12.68
CA TYR A 533 -2.79 -25.63 11.63
C TYR A 533 -3.99 -26.38 12.19
N VAL A 534 -5.12 -26.15 11.54
CA VAL A 534 -6.37 -26.86 11.79
C VAL A 534 -6.48 -28.04 10.82
N GLY A 535 -6.67 -29.23 11.36
CA GLY A 535 -7.01 -30.45 10.63
C GLY A 535 -8.47 -30.83 10.82
N ILE A 536 -9.02 -31.55 9.85
CA ILE A 536 -10.42 -32.01 9.83
C ILE A 536 -10.41 -33.54 9.95
N GLY A 537 -11.11 -34.07 10.95
CA GLY A 537 -11.45 -35.49 11.08
C GLY A 537 -12.90 -35.77 10.69
N ASP A 538 -13.32 -37.02 10.82
CA ASP A 538 -14.66 -37.46 10.39
C ASP A 538 -15.81 -36.78 11.19
N GLU A 539 -15.57 -36.47 12.47
CA GLU A 539 -16.57 -35.85 13.36
C GLU A 539 -16.04 -34.64 14.15
N ASP A 540 -14.73 -34.33 14.07
CA ASP A 540 -14.08 -33.31 14.89
C ASP A 540 -13.03 -32.50 14.13
N PHE A 541 -12.67 -31.34 14.68
CA PHE A 541 -11.54 -30.53 14.25
C PHE A 541 -10.40 -30.62 15.25
N PHE A 542 -9.18 -30.49 14.74
CA PHE A 542 -7.96 -30.67 15.52
C PHE A 542 -7.00 -29.51 15.28
N THR A 543 -6.54 -28.87 16.35
CA THR A 543 -5.42 -27.93 16.25
C THR A 543 -4.12 -28.65 16.58
N TYR A 544 -3.15 -28.52 15.68
CA TYR A 544 -1.82 -29.12 15.78
C TYR A 544 -0.73 -28.04 15.88
N SER A 545 0.38 -28.36 16.52
CA SER A 545 1.57 -27.51 16.59
C SER A 545 2.79 -28.23 16.02
N ASN A 546 3.31 -27.69 14.92
CA ASN A 546 4.56 -28.13 14.30
C ASN A 546 5.72 -27.25 14.78
N TYR A 547 6.93 -27.77 14.69
CA TYR A 547 8.15 -26.98 14.79
C TYR A 547 9.19 -27.44 13.79
N PHE A 548 10.03 -26.51 13.36
CA PHE A 548 11.23 -26.81 12.60
C PHE A 548 12.35 -25.85 12.99
N SER A 549 13.56 -26.38 13.04
CA SER A 549 14.76 -25.62 13.34
C SER A 549 15.07 -24.67 12.20
N ILE A 550 15.40 -23.43 12.53
CA ILE A 550 15.79 -22.40 11.58
C ILE A 550 17.02 -22.83 10.76
N ASN A 551 17.88 -23.66 11.36
CA ASN A 551 19.11 -24.21 10.77
C ASN A 551 18.94 -25.61 10.16
N GLY A 552 17.71 -26.16 10.10
CA GLY A 552 17.38 -27.36 9.31
C GLY A 552 17.80 -28.71 9.89
N ASN A 553 18.13 -28.78 11.19
CA ASN A 553 18.65 -30.01 11.82
C ASN A 553 17.62 -30.76 12.68
N ASP A 554 16.44 -30.21 12.90
CA ASP A 554 15.42 -30.76 13.80
C ASP A 554 14.04 -30.28 13.34
N GLU A 555 13.11 -31.20 13.07
CA GLU A 555 11.72 -30.90 12.75
C GLU A 555 10.81 -31.92 13.43
N GLY A 556 9.61 -31.50 13.81
CA GLY A 556 8.67 -32.36 14.50
C GLY A 556 7.28 -31.77 14.62
N ASN A 557 6.37 -32.58 15.12
CA ASN A 557 4.97 -32.21 15.35
C ASN A 557 4.52 -32.81 16.69
N TYR A 558 3.80 -32.02 17.48
CA TYR A 558 3.12 -32.46 18.69
C TYR A 558 1.75 -33.13 18.39
N SER A 559 1.70 -34.01 17.37
CA SER A 559 0.46 -34.55 16.82
C SER A 559 -0.21 -35.61 17.66
N ALA A 560 0.49 -36.17 18.64
CA ALA A 560 -0.07 -37.11 19.62
C ALA A 560 -0.96 -36.42 20.67
N THR A 561 -0.88 -35.09 20.78
CA THR A 561 -1.63 -34.29 21.75
C THR A 561 -2.29 -33.09 21.05
N PRO A 562 -3.17 -33.28 20.07
CA PRO A 562 -3.89 -32.16 19.46
C PRO A 562 -5.00 -31.64 20.39
N LEU A 563 -5.32 -30.35 20.27
CA LEU A 563 -6.56 -29.83 20.84
C LEU A 563 -7.72 -30.34 19.97
N ARG A 564 -8.58 -31.20 20.55
CA ARG A 564 -9.75 -31.77 19.89
C ARG A 564 -11.00 -31.05 20.34
N GLU A 565 -11.75 -30.51 19.38
CA GLU A 565 -12.99 -29.80 19.64
C GLU A 565 -13.96 -29.95 18.45
N LEU A 566 -15.27 -29.84 18.73
CA LEU A 566 -16.31 -30.19 17.76
C LEU A 566 -16.31 -29.25 16.53
N THR A 567 -15.82 -28.01 16.63
CA THR A 567 -15.77 -27.09 15.48
C THR A 567 -14.75 -25.96 15.64
N ILE A 568 -13.50 -26.16 15.20
CA ILE A 568 -12.49 -25.10 15.04
C ILE A 568 -12.30 -24.85 13.55
N TYR A 569 -12.40 -23.61 13.09
CA TYR A 569 -12.28 -23.25 11.68
C TYR A 569 -10.88 -22.78 11.30
N SER A 570 -10.27 -21.95 12.14
CA SER A 570 -9.00 -21.32 11.83
C SER A 570 -8.23 -20.93 13.09
N THR A 571 -6.91 -20.82 12.95
CA THR A 571 -6.09 -20.02 13.87
C THR A 571 -5.94 -18.62 13.29
N LEU A 572 -6.20 -17.61 14.11
CA LEU A 572 -6.09 -16.18 13.79
C LEU A 572 -4.76 -15.56 14.24
N ALA A 573 -4.10 -16.12 15.27
CA ALA A 573 -2.79 -15.69 15.75
C ALA A 573 -2.10 -16.81 16.56
N LEU A 574 -0.77 -16.87 16.51
CA LEU A 574 0.06 -17.80 17.29
C LEU A 574 1.21 -17.03 17.95
N GLU A 575 1.30 -17.07 19.27
CA GLU A 575 2.32 -16.34 20.03
C GLU A 575 2.92 -17.23 21.12
N THR A 576 4.08 -16.84 21.66
CA THR A 576 4.80 -17.63 22.67
C THR A 576 5.21 -16.79 23.88
N ASP A 577 5.21 -17.38 25.08
CA ASP A 577 5.80 -16.72 26.25
C ASP A 577 7.34 -16.67 26.24
N TYR A 578 7.98 -17.06 25.13
CA TYR A 578 9.41 -17.21 24.99
C TYR A 578 10.01 -18.22 26.00
N ASP A 579 9.22 -19.20 26.46
CA ASP A 579 9.70 -20.34 27.24
C ASP A 579 9.05 -21.66 26.80
N SER A 580 7.80 -21.90 27.19
CA SER A 580 7.16 -23.21 26.97
C SER A 580 5.69 -23.14 26.63
N SER A 581 5.09 -21.95 26.72
CA SER A 581 3.68 -21.76 26.40
C SER A 581 3.54 -21.18 25.00
N PHE A 582 2.56 -21.70 24.28
CA PHE A 582 2.08 -21.19 23.01
C PHE A 582 0.61 -20.81 23.17
N TYR A 583 0.25 -19.63 22.71
CA TYR A 583 -1.09 -19.07 22.79
C TYR A 583 -1.66 -19.00 21.38
N HIS A 584 -2.79 -19.68 21.19
CA HIS A 584 -3.46 -19.78 19.90
C HIS A 584 -4.77 -19.01 19.98
N MET A 585 -4.93 -17.99 19.16
CA MET A 585 -6.24 -17.37 18.92
C MET A 585 -6.96 -18.20 17.88
N ILE A 586 -8.11 -18.76 18.24
CA ILE A 586 -8.86 -19.64 17.34
C ILE A 586 -10.26 -19.10 17.08
N GLU A 587 -10.72 -19.27 15.85
CA GLU A 587 -12.11 -19.08 15.45
C GLU A 587 -12.82 -20.44 15.48
N ALA A 588 -13.90 -20.54 16.25
CA ALA A 588 -14.60 -21.79 16.51
C ALA A 588 -16.13 -21.58 16.49
N GLN A 589 -16.90 -22.67 16.40
CA GLN A 589 -18.36 -22.66 16.54
C GLN A 589 -18.77 -23.25 17.89
N GLY A 590 -19.61 -22.53 18.62
CA GLY A 590 -20.26 -23.02 19.85
C GLY A 590 -21.68 -23.54 19.58
N GLU A 591 -22.51 -23.66 20.62
CA GLU A 591 -23.94 -23.99 20.49
C GLU A 591 -24.74 -22.82 19.85
N GLY A 592 -24.55 -22.61 18.55
CA GLY A 592 -25.35 -21.70 17.72
C GLY A 592 -24.60 -20.53 17.08
N ASP A 593 -23.46 -20.10 17.63
CA ASP A 593 -22.72 -18.92 17.18
C ASP A 593 -21.22 -19.20 16.93
N ILE A 594 -20.62 -18.45 15.99
CA ILE A 594 -19.17 -18.40 15.77
C ILE A 594 -18.55 -17.48 16.82
N TYR A 595 -17.45 -17.88 17.42
CA TYR A 595 -16.71 -17.07 18.38
C TYR A 595 -15.19 -17.16 18.22
N ILE A 596 -14.51 -16.18 18.83
CA ILE A 596 -13.05 -16.15 18.96
C ILE A 596 -12.68 -16.52 20.39
N GLY A 597 -11.79 -17.50 20.55
CA GLY A 597 -11.26 -17.92 21.85
C GLY A 597 -9.74 -18.03 21.84
N ILE A 598 -9.15 -18.16 23.02
CA ILE A 598 -7.71 -18.33 23.19
C ILE A 598 -7.44 -19.63 23.92
N SER A 599 -6.66 -20.51 23.31
CA SER A 599 -6.15 -21.73 23.93
C SER A 599 -4.65 -21.62 24.21
N LYS A 600 -4.18 -22.40 25.18
CA LYS A 600 -2.76 -22.47 25.56
C LYS A 600 -2.24 -23.89 25.43
N PHE A 601 -1.15 -24.07 24.69
CA PHE A 601 -0.39 -25.31 24.63
C PHE A 601 0.92 -25.17 25.41
N ASN A 602 1.33 -26.18 26.17
CA ASN A 602 2.64 -26.21 26.80
C ASN A 602 3.53 -27.30 26.17
N SER A 603 4.65 -26.89 25.56
CA SER A 603 5.56 -27.79 24.83
C SER A 603 6.37 -28.74 25.72
N LYS A 604 6.47 -28.47 27.02
CA LYS A 604 7.19 -29.32 28.00
C LYS A 604 6.26 -30.39 28.60
N THR A 605 5.02 -30.03 28.94
CA THR A 605 4.05 -30.95 29.54
C THR A 605 3.14 -31.64 28.52
N LEU A 606 3.13 -31.14 27.27
CA LEU A 606 2.26 -31.58 26.18
C LEU A 606 0.76 -31.45 26.53
N GLN A 607 0.43 -30.51 27.41
CA GLN A 607 -0.93 -30.27 27.85
C GLN A 607 -1.53 -29.04 27.16
N TRP A 608 -2.81 -29.16 26.80
CA TRP A 608 -3.64 -28.05 26.40
C TRP A 608 -4.45 -27.54 27.59
N THR A 609 -4.56 -26.22 27.71
CA THR A 609 -5.52 -25.55 28.58
C THR A 609 -6.56 -24.89 27.68
N THR A 610 -7.81 -25.33 27.81
CA THR A 610 -8.89 -24.94 26.90
C THR A 610 -9.43 -23.54 27.21
N LEU A 611 -9.70 -22.82 26.11
CA LEU A 611 -10.51 -21.61 25.89
C LEU A 611 -10.86 -20.69 27.06
N ALA A 612 -10.22 -19.53 27.09
CA ALA A 612 -10.94 -18.30 27.44
C ALA A 612 -11.58 -17.76 26.15
N GLY A 613 -12.92 -17.81 26.04
CA GLY A 613 -13.66 -17.46 24.81
C GLY A 613 -14.94 -16.64 25.07
N SER A 614 -15.69 -16.32 24.02
CA SER A 614 -16.86 -15.43 24.07
C SER A 614 -18.05 -15.93 24.90
N GLU A 615 -18.02 -17.18 25.41
CA GLU A 615 -18.93 -17.61 26.47
C GLU A 615 -18.82 -16.72 27.73
N SER A 616 -17.68 -16.02 27.88
CA SER A 616 -17.43 -14.99 28.90
C SER A 616 -17.92 -13.58 28.53
N GLY A 617 -18.47 -13.37 27.32
CA GLY A 617 -18.89 -12.07 26.80
C GLY A 617 -17.76 -11.18 26.26
N VAL A 618 -16.52 -11.67 26.21
CA VAL A 618 -15.34 -10.93 25.71
C VAL A 618 -15.21 -11.09 24.19
N GLN A 619 -14.98 -9.98 23.48
CA GLN A 619 -14.74 -9.94 22.04
C GLN A 619 -13.26 -9.74 21.76
N PHE A 620 -12.51 -10.82 21.53
CA PHE A 620 -11.09 -10.76 21.20
C PHE A 620 -10.87 -10.29 19.76
N GLN A 621 -9.85 -9.46 19.56
CA GLN A 621 -9.45 -8.92 18.25
C GLN A 621 -8.01 -9.32 17.87
N HIS A 622 -7.12 -9.41 18.87
CA HIS A 622 -5.73 -9.82 18.68
C HIS A 622 -5.15 -10.31 20.02
N LEU A 623 -4.10 -11.12 19.99
CA LEU A 623 -3.27 -11.43 21.16
C LEU A 623 -1.80 -11.21 20.81
N THR A 624 -0.98 -10.87 21.79
CA THR A 624 0.47 -10.77 21.60
C THR A 624 1.19 -10.99 22.93
N THR A 625 2.50 -11.12 22.89
CA THR A 625 3.36 -11.36 24.05
C THR A 625 4.50 -10.37 24.13
N ASP A 626 4.98 -10.08 25.33
CA ASP A 626 6.29 -9.43 25.52
C ASP A 626 7.39 -10.49 25.70
N LYS A 627 8.66 -10.07 25.54
CA LYS A 627 9.81 -10.98 25.67
C LYS A 627 10.08 -11.48 27.10
N ILE A 628 9.32 -11.01 28.09
CA ILE A 628 9.38 -11.51 29.47
C ILE A 628 8.22 -12.48 29.79
N GLY A 629 7.42 -12.86 28.78
CA GLY A 629 6.35 -13.86 28.88
C GLY A 629 4.99 -13.29 29.34
N GLY A 630 4.83 -11.98 29.36
CA GLY A 630 3.55 -11.31 29.59
C GLY A 630 2.61 -11.50 28.41
N LEU A 631 1.38 -11.95 28.68
CA LEU A 631 0.32 -12.10 27.68
C LEU A 631 -0.56 -10.86 27.62
N TYR A 632 -0.86 -10.40 26.42
CA TYR A 632 -1.73 -9.25 26.17
C TYR A 632 -2.79 -9.61 25.14
N THR A 633 -4.00 -9.07 25.34
CA THR A 633 -5.11 -9.24 24.42
C THR A 633 -5.69 -7.88 24.06
N VAL A 634 -6.08 -7.73 22.80
CA VAL A 634 -6.91 -6.62 22.36
C VAL A 634 -8.35 -7.09 22.34
N GLU A 635 -9.20 -6.35 23.02
CA GLU A 635 -10.60 -6.72 23.25
C GLU A 635 -11.53 -5.55 22.92
N GLY A 636 -12.73 -5.89 22.47
CA GLY A 636 -13.81 -4.95 22.23
C GLY A 636 -14.34 -5.01 20.81
N SER A 637 -15.05 -3.95 20.42
CA SER A 637 -15.58 -3.79 19.06
C SER A 637 -15.71 -2.32 18.72
N ALA A 638 -15.90 -2.01 17.44
CA ALA A 638 -16.08 -0.64 16.97
C ALA A 638 -17.20 0.10 17.72
N ASN A 639 -18.27 -0.58 18.13
CA ASN A 639 -19.39 0.05 18.85
C ASN A 639 -19.12 0.29 20.35
N ASN A 640 -18.27 -0.53 20.96
CA ASN A 640 -18.04 -0.53 22.42
C ASN A 640 -16.66 0.01 22.82
N GLY A 641 -15.83 0.37 21.83
CA GLY A 641 -14.44 0.74 22.03
C GLY A 641 -13.54 -0.50 22.20
N PHE A 642 -12.24 -0.26 22.21
CA PHE A 642 -11.22 -1.30 22.36
C PHE A 642 -10.39 -1.08 23.63
N LYS A 643 -9.78 -2.15 24.14
CA LYS A 643 -8.82 -2.10 25.24
C LYS A 643 -7.70 -3.11 25.04
N VAL A 644 -6.52 -2.79 25.57
CA VAL A 644 -5.41 -3.74 25.72
C VAL A 644 -5.44 -4.24 27.16
N THR A 645 -5.55 -5.55 27.34
CA THR A 645 -5.60 -6.21 28.65
C THR A 645 -4.36 -7.06 28.86
N LYS A 646 -3.65 -6.86 29.97
CA LYS A 646 -2.58 -7.76 30.43
C LYS A 646 -3.19 -8.95 31.15
N ARG A 647 -2.71 -10.16 30.86
CA ARG A 647 -3.27 -11.41 31.40
C ARG A 647 -2.22 -12.29 32.06
N ASN A 648 -2.66 -13.08 33.03
CA ASN A 648 -1.85 -14.16 33.61
C ASN A 648 -1.99 -15.46 32.78
N GLY A 649 -1.21 -16.50 33.15
CA GLY A 649 -1.21 -17.77 32.43
C GLY A 649 -2.51 -18.59 32.47
N ASN A 650 -3.49 -18.20 33.30
CA ASN A 650 -4.86 -18.73 33.34
C ASN A 650 -5.86 -17.76 32.70
N PHE A 651 -5.38 -16.82 31.87
CA PHE A 651 -6.14 -15.77 31.21
C PHE A 651 -6.86 -14.80 32.16
N GLY A 652 -6.49 -14.71 33.44
CA GLY A 652 -7.04 -13.72 34.36
C GLY A 652 -6.51 -12.30 34.05
N ASN A 653 -7.38 -11.29 34.13
CA ASN A 653 -7.03 -9.88 33.92
C ASN A 653 -6.10 -9.37 35.04
N LEU A 654 -4.95 -8.80 34.65
CA LEU A 654 -3.95 -8.20 35.55
C LEU A 654 -3.89 -6.67 35.45
N GLY A 655 -4.62 -6.08 34.50
CA GLY A 655 -4.63 -4.65 34.21
C GLY A 655 -5.10 -4.41 32.79
N GLU A 656 -5.72 -3.26 32.55
CA GLU A 656 -6.24 -2.88 31.24
C GLU A 656 -6.00 -1.41 30.95
N VAL A 657 -5.82 -1.10 29.67
CA VAL A 657 -5.71 0.26 29.14
C VAL A 657 -6.74 0.40 28.04
N ALA A 658 -7.68 1.33 28.23
CA ALA A 658 -8.64 1.67 27.19
C ALA A 658 -7.92 2.31 26.01
N ILE A 659 -8.26 1.86 24.81
CA ILE A 659 -7.80 2.47 23.57
C ILE A 659 -8.80 3.58 23.23
N PRO A 660 -8.39 4.86 23.25
CA PRO A 660 -9.30 5.96 23.04
C PRO A 660 -9.72 6.03 21.57
N SER A 661 -10.78 5.31 21.20
CA SER A 661 -11.76 5.64 20.15
C SER A 661 -12.53 4.39 19.68
N ASN A 662 -13.69 4.64 19.07
CA ASN A 662 -14.40 3.71 18.19
C ASN A 662 -13.78 3.65 16.76
N GLN A 663 -12.61 4.25 16.54
CA GLN A 663 -12.04 4.55 15.21
C GLN A 663 -10.89 3.63 14.80
N ILE A 664 -10.47 2.73 15.69
CA ILE A 664 -9.41 1.80 15.38
C ILE A 664 -10.03 0.46 15.05
N THR A 665 -10.14 0.12 13.77
CA THR A 665 -10.12 -1.30 13.41
C THR A 665 -8.72 -1.80 13.72
N VAL A 666 -8.59 -2.48 14.86
CA VAL A 666 -7.33 -3.05 15.32
C VAL A 666 -6.96 -4.13 14.30
N ASN A 667 -5.95 -3.87 13.48
CA ASN A 667 -5.47 -4.87 12.55
C ASN A 667 -4.34 -5.70 13.17
N THR A 668 -3.38 -5.03 13.86
CA THR A 668 -2.28 -5.73 14.54
C THR A 668 -1.66 -4.90 15.66
N ILE A 669 -1.10 -5.58 16.66
CA ILE A 669 -0.46 -4.98 17.84
C ILE A 669 0.87 -5.67 18.16
N TYR A 670 1.85 -4.90 18.61
CA TYR A 670 3.09 -5.39 19.21
C TYR A 670 3.27 -4.78 20.60
N VAL A 671 3.78 -5.56 21.54
CA VAL A 671 4.15 -5.07 22.87
C VAL A 671 5.68 -5.02 22.97
N SER A 672 6.21 -3.90 23.45
CA SER A 672 7.65 -3.74 23.67
C SER A 672 8.21 -4.86 24.52
N ASP A 673 9.47 -5.24 24.29
CA ASP A 673 10.18 -6.30 25.04
C ASP A 673 10.05 -6.21 26.58
N THR A 674 9.90 -5.00 27.12
CA THR A 674 9.73 -4.71 28.57
C THR A 674 8.30 -4.76 29.08
N GLY A 675 7.30 -4.86 28.20
CA GLY A 675 5.88 -4.77 28.54
C GLY A 675 5.39 -3.36 28.92
N SER A 676 6.19 -2.31 28.74
CA SER A 676 5.85 -0.94 29.17
C SER A 676 5.03 -0.14 28.16
N SER A 677 5.00 -0.57 26.90
CA SER A 677 4.27 0.10 25.83
C SER A 677 3.79 -0.89 24.78
N ALA A 678 2.69 -0.55 24.10
CA ALA A 678 2.18 -1.26 22.95
C ALA A 678 2.11 -0.35 21.72
N PHE A 679 2.23 -0.95 20.55
CA PHE A 679 2.20 -0.28 19.25
C PHE A 679 1.12 -0.93 18.41
N LEU A 680 0.12 -0.14 18.02
CA LEU A 680 -1.07 -0.61 17.34
C LEU A 680 -1.11 -0.01 15.94
N ALA A 681 -1.04 -0.85 14.92
CA ALA A 681 -1.08 -0.42 13.53
C ALA A 681 -2.51 -0.50 12.98
N THR A 682 -2.98 0.61 12.43
CA THR A 682 -4.19 0.70 11.60
C THR A 682 -3.77 0.85 10.14
N PRO A 683 -4.68 0.75 9.16
CA PRO A 683 -4.32 0.99 7.78
C PRO A 683 -3.60 2.33 7.51
N TRP A 684 -3.83 3.38 8.30
CA TRP A 684 -3.29 4.72 7.99
C TRP A 684 -2.32 5.23 9.06
N THR A 685 -2.33 4.67 10.26
CA THR A 685 -1.59 5.22 11.41
C THR A 685 -0.97 4.14 12.29
N LEU A 686 0.15 4.48 12.92
CA LEU A 686 0.66 3.75 14.08
C LEU A 686 0.30 4.51 15.35
N HIS A 687 -0.17 3.81 16.36
CA HIS A 687 -0.48 4.36 17.68
C HIS A 687 0.46 3.79 18.73
N LYS A 688 0.94 4.64 19.65
CA LYS A 688 1.74 4.23 20.80
C LYS A 688 0.90 4.33 22.06
N ILE A 689 0.70 3.21 22.73
CA ILE A 689 -0.11 3.09 23.94
C ILE A 689 0.84 2.79 25.09
N MET A 690 0.80 3.60 26.15
CA MET A 690 1.53 3.30 27.38
C MET A 690 0.78 2.23 28.16
N LEU A 691 1.48 1.18 28.60
CA LEU A 691 0.91 0.11 29.41
C LEU A 691 1.20 0.33 30.90
N PRO A 692 0.40 -0.25 31.81
CA PRO A 692 0.48 -0.02 33.25
C PRO A 692 1.74 -0.61 33.91
#